data_AF-A0A1B6C562-F1
#
_entry.id   AF-A0A1B6C562-F1
#
_cell.length_a   1.000
_cell.length_b   1.000
_cell.length_c   1.000
_cell.angle_alpha   90.00
_cell.angle_beta   90.00
_cell.angle_gamma   90.00
#
_symmetry.space_group_name_H-M   'P 1'
#
loop_
_entity.id
_entity.type
_entity.pdbx_description
1 polymer ?
#
loop_
_entity_poly.entity_id
_entity_poly.type
_entity_poly.pdbx_seq_one_letter_code
_entity_poly.pdbx_strand_id
1 'polypeptide(L)'
;PGKGVPQFTGGNVRLSTIQMNNPSSSTNKQNKAHMLLNKGQSRPGEDSADDTWYSIFPVENEELVYGVWENEVIWDAEAMTSIPKPKILTLDPNDENIILGIPNDVDPAKQRLDSTTPVKVKIPHPHVKKSKILLGKAGVINVLEEDTPLPPPKSPDRDPFNVSNDSYYMPKSSETSLRLKVGGGNLIQHSTPVVELRVPFVQTFMGPMRLRNFHRPPMKRFSHGALAHPGPHVVTPLLKHIKKKAKQREQERAASGGGDVFFMRTAEDLTGRDGDLILIEFGEEHPPLINQVGMCTKIKNYYKRKAGKDPGPQEYKYGEVAYAHTSPFLGVLPPGRSIQALENNMYRSPIYEHKIPETDFLVIRTRHQYFIRELDSLFVAGQLCPLYEVPGPNSKRANNFVRDFLQVFIYRLFWKSRDIPRKIKMDDIKKAFPSHSESSIRKRLKLCADFKRTGMDSNWWVIKPDFRLPTEEEIRAMVSPEQCCAYFSMIAAEQRLKDAGYGEKFIFTPQEDDDEELQLKMDDEVKVAPWNTTRAYIQAMKGKCLLQLTGPADPTGCGEGFSYVRMPNKPTQSKEEQEAQPKRTVTGTDADLRRLSLNNAKALLRKFGVPEEEIKKLSRWEVIDVVRTLSTEKAKAGEEGMTKFSRGNRFSIAEHQERYKEECQRIFDLQNRVLSSYEVLSTDEGESSDEDSSDIEEMGKNIENMLANKKTSTQLSLEK
;
A
#
# COMPACT_ATOMS: atom_id res chain seq x y z
N PRO A 1 15.97 64.82 -24.89
CA PRO A 1 17.08 65.80 -24.67
C PRO A 1 18.03 65.32 -23.55
N GLY A 2 19.26 64.87 -23.81
CA GLY A 2 19.95 64.66 -25.08
C GLY A 2 21.45 64.98 -24.98
N LYS A 3 22.31 64.04 -25.41
CA LYS A 3 23.77 64.16 -25.63
C LYS A 3 24.62 64.36 -24.34
N GLY A 4 25.87 63.89 -24.26
CA GLY A 4 26.66 63.16 -25.26
C GLY A 4 27.97 62.55 -24.73
N VAL A 5 28.61 61.77 -25.60
CA VAL A 5 29.96 61.13 -25.54
C VAL A 5 31.07 62.16 -25.90
N PRO A 6 32.38 61.81 -26.12
CA PRO A 6 33.27 60.73 -25.63
C PRO A 6 34.67 61.26 -25.18
N GLN A 7 35.64 60.38 -24.83
CA GLN A 7 36.96 60.36 -25.51
C GLN A 7 37.87 59.15 -25.17
N PHE A 8 38.82 58.87 -26.09
CA PHE A 8 39.77 57.73 -26.14
C PHE A 8 41.23 58.21 -26.05
N THR A 9 42.13 57.35 -25.53
CA THR A 9 43.53 57.07 -25.98
C THR A 9 43.95 55.75 -25.27
N GLY A 10 44.61 54.73 -25.84
CA GLY A 10 45.88 54.66 -26.58
C GLY A 10 47.05 54.46 -25.58
N GLY A 11 47.98 53.49 -25.64
CA GLY A 11 48.20 52.31 -26.50
C GLY A 11 49.67 51.80 -26.38
N ASN A 12 49.91 50.50 -26.62
CA ASN A 12 51.19 49.85 -27.00
C ASN A 12 52.35 49.50 -26.01
N VAL A 13 52.60 48.17 -25.87
CA VAL A 13 53.81 47.41 -26.35
C VAL A 13 55.03 47.06 -25.41
N ARG A 14 55.49 45.78 -25.53
CA ARG A 14 56.81 45.14 -25.19
C ARG A 14 57.17 44.92 -23.70
N LEU A 15 58.06 43.97 -23.29
CA LEU A 15 58.45 42.59 -23.73
C LEU A 15 59.52 42.05 -22.72
N SER A 16 59.58 40.73 -22.47
CA SER A 16 60.77 39.94 -22.00
C SER A 16 61.40 40.20 -20.59
N THR A 17 62.23 39.33 -19.95
CA THR A 17 62.47 37.85 -19.92
C THR A 17 63.61 37.53 -18.87
N ILE A 18 63.61 36.35 -18.21
CA ILE A 18 64.77 35.57 -17.62
C ILE A 18 65.38 35.85 -16.20
N GLN A 19 65.47 34.75 -15.40
CA GLN A 19 66.50 34.21 -14.43
C GLN A 19 67.12 35.09 -13.30
N MET A 20 67.49 34.59 -12.10
CA MET A 20 68.59 33.62 -11.81
C MET A 20 68.61 33.00 -10.38
N ASN A 21 69.55 32.06 -10.17
CA ASN A 21 69.81 31.15 -9.03
C ASN A 21 70.12 31.73 -7.62
N ASN A 22 69.81 30.91 -6.60
CA ASN A 22 70.66 30.36 -5.48
C ASN A 22 72.20 30.64 -5.49
N PRO A 23 73.02 30.47 -4.38
CA PRO A 23 72.80 29.62 -3.17
C PRO A 23 73.48 30.04 -1.79
N SER A 24 73.23 29.24 -0.72
CA SER A 24 74.17 28.82 0.38
C SER A 24 74.70 29.86 1.43
N SER A 25 75.29 29.57 2.62
CA SER A 25 75.76 28.34 3.34
C SER A 25 76.00 28.53 4.88
N SER A 26 76.15 27.42 5.65
CA SER A 26 77.14 27.20 6.78
C SER A 26 77.03 27.98 8.14
N THR A 27 77.43 27.52 9.37
CA THR A 27 78.07 26.27 9.92
C THR A 27 78.19 26.23 11.48
N ASN A 28 78.25 25.03 12.11
CA ASN A 28 79.09 24.59 13.29
C ASN A 28 78.96 25.28 14.71
N LYS A 29 79.36 24.73 15.89
CA LYS A 29 79.88 23.41 16.42
C LYS A 29 79.95 23.36 17.98
N GLN A 30 79.85 22.16 18.59
CA GLN A 30 80.60 21.63 19.80
C GLN A 30 80.40 22.30 21.21
N ASN A 31 80.66 21.71 22.41
CA ASN A 31 81.25 20.41 22.86
C ASN A 31 80.94 20.03 24.36
N LYS A 32 80.91 18.71 24.68
CA LYS A 32 81.32 17.95 25.92
C LYS A 32 80.91 18.31 27.39
N ALA A 33 80.20 17.36 28.06
CA ALA A 33 80.56 16.52 29.24
C ALA A 33 81.43 17.05 30.44
N HIS A 34 81.28 16.66 31.73
CA HIS A 34 80.26 15.92 32.54
C HIS A 34 80.66 16.00 34.06
N MET A 35 79.81 15.54 35.01
CA MET A 35 80.00 15.47 36.49
C MET A 35 79.94 16.82 37.26
N LEU A 36 79.20 17.03 38.36
CA LEU A 36 78.23 16.27 39.19
C LEU A 36 77.07 17.24 39.61
N LEU A 37 75.97 16.91 40.31
CA LEU A 37 75.48 15.71 41.01
C LEU A 37 73.92 15.66 41.01
N ASN A 38 73.35 14.72 41.76
CA ASN A 38 71.93 14.36 41.97
C ASN A 38 71.06 15.40 42.70
N LYS A 39 69.71 15.41 42.64
CA LYS A 39 68.65 14.57 42.00
C LYS A 39 67.34 15.40 42.02
N GLY A 40 66.36 15.28 41.12
CA GLY A 40 66.21 14.47 39.91
C GLY A 40 64.74 14.48 39.43
N GLN A 41 64.42 15.28 38.42
CA GLN A 41 63.11 15.32 37.73
C GLN A 41 63.13 14.42 36.49
N SER A 42 61.96 13.89 36.10
CA SER A 42 61.46 13.96 34.71
C SER A 42 60.02 13.42 34.56
N ARG A 43 59.09 14.32 34.23
CA ARG A 43 58.10 14.06 33.16
C ARG A 43 58.78 14.45 31.84
N PRO A 44 58.40 13.86 30.71
CA PRO A 44 57.51 14.63 29.83
C PRO A 44 56.40 13.76 29.20
N GLY A 45 55.18 14.28 29.22
CA GLY A 45 54.26 14.15 28.10
C GLY A 45 54.17 15.55 27.53
N GLU A 46 54.61 15.74 26.29
CA GLU A 46 54.47 17.02 25.60
C GLU A 46 53.03 17.14 25.11
N ASP A 47 52.20 17.81 25.91
CA ASP A 47 50.98 18.43 25.39
C ASP A 47 51.43 19.56 24.45
N SER A 48 51.66 19.22 23.18
CA SER A 48 51.79 20.22 22.13
C SER A 48 50.47 20.98 22.09
N ALA A 49 50.51 22.26 22.45
CA ALA A 49 49.36 23.13 22.27
C ALA A 49 49.00 23.15 20.78
N ASP A 50 47.78 22.76 20.44
CA ASP A 50 47.16 23.11 19.17
C ASP A 50 46.94 24.63 19.19
N ASP A 51 47.97 25.36 18.76
CA ASP A 51 47.94 26.81 18.54
C ASP A 51 47.19 27.11 17.22
N THR A 52 46.00 26.50 17.08
CA THR A 52 45.10 26.68 15.95
C THR A 52 44.36 28.00 16.15
N TRP A 53 44.90 29.07 15.56
CA TRP A 53 44.25 30.37 15.51
C TRP A 53 42.98 30.30 14.64
N TYR A 54 41.81 30.20 15.28
CA TYR A 54 40.53 30.24 14.57
C TYR A 54 40.13 31.69 14.24
N SER A 55 40.09 32.01 12.95
CA SER A 55 39.45 33.25 12.48
C SER A 55 37.95 33.20 12.78
N ILE A 56 37.43 34.27 13.41
CA ILE A 56 35.98 34.46 13.61
C ILE A 56 35.26 34.95 12.34
N PHE A 57 36.00 35.25 11.28
CA PHE A 57 35.45 35.56 9.95
C PHE A 57 35.44 34.29 9.09
N PRO A 58 34.44 34.12 8.20
CA PRO A 58 34.39 32.99 7.27
C PRO A 58 35.70 32.85 6.49
N VAL A 59 36.08 31.62 6.17
CA VAL A 59 37.23 31.35 5.29
C VAL A 59 36.86 31.81 3.89
N GLU A 60 37.31 33.01 3.50
CA GLU A 60 37.14 33.53 2.15
C GLU A 60 38.11 32.81 1.20
N ASN A 61 37.58 32.21 0.15
CA ASN A 61 38.40 31.56 -0.88
C ASN A 61 39.06 32.65 -1.75
N GLU A 62 40.36 32.88 -1.58
CA GLU A 62 41.11 33.89 -2.34
C GLU A 62 41.05 33.69 -3.87
N GLU A 63 40.96 32.44 -4.38
CA GLU A 63 40.79 32.20 -5.83
C GLU A 63 39.39 32.58 -6.32
N LEU A 64 38.38 32.55 -5.46
CA LEU A 64 37.01 33.01 -5.78
C LEU A 64 36.87 34.54 -5.70
N VAL A 65 37.54 35.16 -4.72
CA VAL A 65 37.44 36.61 -4.44
C VAL A 65 38.40 37.46 -5.28
N TYR A 66 39.61 36.96 -5.54
CA TYR A 66 40.66 37.67 -6.27
C TYR A 66 41.09 37.00 -7.58
N GLY A 67 40.65 35.76 -7.83
CA GLY A 67 40.93 35.04 -9.08
C GLY A 67 39.98 35.42 -10.21
N VAL A 68 40.45 35.27 -11.45
CA VAL A 68 39.72 35.65 -12.67
C VAL A 68 38.92 34.47 -13.26
N TRP A 69 38.24 33.72 -12.38
CA TRP A 69 37.53 32.47 -12.70
C TRP A 69 36.42 32.65 -13.74
N GLU A 70 35.88 33.86 -13.90
CA GLU A 70 34.90 34.22 -14.94
C GLU A 70 35.39 33.91 -16.36
N ASN A 71 36.71 33.95 -16.60
CA ASN A 71 37.32 33.62 -17.89
C ASN A 71 37.40 32.10 -18.17
N GLU A 72 37.16 31.26 -17.16
CA GLU A 72 37.07 29.80 -17.30
C GLU A 72 35.62 29.34 -17.51
N VAL A 73 34.65 30.26 -17.43
CA VAL A 73 33.22 29.99 -17.66
C VAL A 73 32.88 30.09 -19.15
N ILE A 74 32.31 29.02 -19.69
CA ILE A 74 31.79 28.99 -21.07
C ILE A 74 30.36 29.54 -21.07
N TRP A 75 30.21 30.80 -21.50
CA TRP A 75 28.90 31.47 -21.58
C TRP A 75 28.11 31.13 -22.85
N ASP A 76 28.81 30.96 -23.96
CA ASP A 76 28.27 30.53 -25.25
C ASP A 76 29.28 29.56 -25.89
N ALA A 77 28.84 28.35 -26.19
CA ALA A 77 29.70 27.29 -26.73
C ALA A 77 30.00 27.47 -28.24
N GLU A 78 29.20 28.25 -28.96
CA GLU A 78 29.34 28.46 -30.42
C GLU A 78 30.20 29.70 -30.75
N ALA A 79 30.43 30.60 -29.77
CA ALA A 79 31.12 31.87 -29.95
C ALA A 79 32.42 32.02 -29.10
N MET A 80 33.17 30.93 -28.89
CA MET A 80 34.42 30.96 -28.10
C MET A 80 35.68 31.27 -28.93
N THR A 81 36.58 32.09 -28.38
CA THR A 81 37.90 32.39 -28.95
C THR A 81 39.02 31.44 -28.48
N SER A 82 38.82 30.73 -27.36
CA SER A 82 39.75 29.72 -26.82
C SER A 82 38.98 28.74 -25.94
N ILE A 83 39.41 27.48 -25.89
CA ILE A 83 38.78 26.43 -25.07
C ILE A 83 39.57 26.30 -23.76
N PRO A 84 38.96 26.53 -22.57
CA PRO A 84 39.63 26.35 -21.30
C PRO A 84 39.95 24.86 -21.05
N LYS A 85 41.11 24.59 -20.42
CA LYS A 85 41.54 23.23 -20.07
C LYS A 85 40.96 22.83 -18.72
N PRO A 86 40.55 21.55 -18.51
CA PRO A 86 40.01 21.11 -17.22
C PRO A 86 41.09 21.19 -16.13
N LYS A 87 40.81 21.96 -15.07
CA LYS A 87 41.58 21.91 -13.81
C LYS A 87 41.31 20.56 -13.12
N ILE A 88 42.35 19.94 -12.60
CA ILE A 88 42.22 18.73 -11.77
C ILE A 88 41.82 19.18 -10.36
N LEU A 89 40.68 18.72 -9.87
CA LEU A 89 40.18 19.05 -8.53
C LEU A 89 41.07 18.41 -7.45
N THR A 90 41.94 19.21 -6.84
CA THR A 90 42.68 18.84 -5.62
C THR A 90 41.90 19.31 -4.40
N LEU A 91 41.29 18.35 -3.69
CA LEU A 91 40.68 18.59 -2.37
C LEU A 91 41.75 18.45 -1.28
N ASP A 92 41.81 19.38 -0.34
CA ASP A 92 42.63 19.23 0.87
C ASP A 92 41.95 18.24 1.83
N PRO A 93 42.57 17.09 2.17
CA PRO A 93 41.97 16.13 3.09
C PRO A 93 41.73 16.66 4.52
N ASN A 94 42.30 17.80 4.88
CA ASN A 94 42.21 18.40 6.21
C ASN A 94 41.20 19.57 6.31
N ASP A 95 40.49 19.93 5.23
CA ASP A 95 39.46 20.97 5.30
C ASP A 95 38.19 20.44 6.01
N GLU A 96 37.97 20.91 7.24
CA GLU A 96 36.82 20.54 8.07
C GLU A 96 35.46 20.94 7.47
N ASN A 97 35.43 21.83 6.47
CA ASN A 97 34.23 22.25 5.77
C ASN A 97 33.93 21.42 4.50
N ILE A 98 34.68 20.35 4.22
CA ILE A 98 34.40 19.46 3.08
C ILE A 98 33.11 18.64 3.31
N ILE A 99 32.01 19.18 2.78
CA ILE A 99 30.68 18.55 2.80
C ILE A 99 30.56 17.58 1.61
N LEU A 100 30.98 16.32 1.80
CA LEU A 100 30.88 15.24 0.78
C LEU A 100 29.46 14.67 0.60
N GLY A 101 28.44 15.28 1.20
CA GLY A 101 27.05 14.87 1.05
C GLY A 101 26.08 15.81 1.76
N ILE A 102 24.88 15.95 1.20
CA ILE A 102 23.83 16.86 1.72
C ILE A 102 23.50 16.49 3.18
N PRO A 103 23.66 17.43 4.15
CA PRO A 103 23.25 17.21 5.53
C PRO A 103 21.74 16.93 5.63
N ASN A 104 21.34 16.06 6.56
CA ASN A 104 19.92 15.82 6.81
C ASN A 104 19.31 17.05 7.49
N ASP A 105 18.24 17.57 6.91
CA ASP A 105 17.51 18.73 7.45
C ASP A 105 16.69 18.30 8.69
N VAL A 106 17.18 18.66 9.89
CA VAL A 106 16.58 18.26 11.17
C VAL A 106 15.75 19.42 11.72
N ASP A 107 14.44 19.22 11.73
CA ASP A 107 13.44 20.13 12.29
C ASP A 107 13.82 20.64 13.70
N PRO A 108 14.09 21.95 13.88
CA PRO A 108 14.58 22.51 15.14
C PRO A 108 13.57 22.39 16.29
N ALA A 109 12.30 22.09 16.03
CA ALA A 109 11.31 21.81 17.06
C ALA A 109 11.62 20.53 17.88
N LYS A 110 12.50 19.64 17.38
CA LYS A 110 12.86 18.38 18.06
C LYS A 110 14.11 18.45 18.95
N GLN A 111 14.77 19.61 19.04
CA GLN A 111 16.03 19.77 19.78
C GLN A 111 15.88 20.29 21.23
N ARG A 112 14.67 20.30 21.81
CA ARG A 112 14.49 20.65 23.23
C ARG A 112 13.84 19.54 24.03
N LEU A 113 14.68 18.71 24.65
CA LEU A 113 14.50 18.11 25.97
C LEU A 113 15.78 17.36 26.36
N ASP A 114 16.54 17.93 27.30
CA ASP A 114 17.73 17.30 27.84
C ASP A 114 17.38 16.03 28.60
N SER A 115 17.98 14.90 28.19
CA SER A 115 18.24 13.79 29.11
C SER A 115 19.63 13.22 28.85
N THR A 116 20.50 13.37 29.84
CA THR A 116 21.89 12.93 29.80
C THR A 116 21.97 11.40 29.86
N THR A 117 21.81 10.76 28.71
CA THR A 117 22.20 9.37 28.50
C THR A 117 23.30 9.29 27.45
N PRO A 118 24.41 8.55 27.72
CA PRO A 118 25.51 8.49 26.77
C PRO A 118 25.05 7.77 25.49
N VAL A 119 25.02 8.52 24.39
CA VAL A 119 24.69 8.00 23.06
C VAL A 119 25.72 6.94 22.68
N LYS A 120 25.36 5.67 22.90
CA LYS A 120 26.12 4.54 22.35
C LYS A 120 25.96 4.55 20.85
N VAL A 121 26.89 5.22 20.17
CA VAL A 121 27.10 5.14 18.72
C VAL A 121 27.23 3.66 18.36
N LYS A 122 26.14 3.08 17.83
CA LYS A 122 26.18 1.75 17.23
C LYS A 122 26.90 1.89 15.90
N ILE A 123 28.22 1.75 15.93
CA ILE A 123 29.03 1.49 14.75
C ILE A 123 28.38 0.27 14.04
N PRO A 124 27.84 0.43 12.82
CA PRO A 124 27.32 -0.72 12.07
C PRO A 124 28.51 -1.65 11.83
N HIS A 125 28.49 -2.88 12.36
CA HIS A 125 29.58 -3.82 12.11
C HIS A 125 29.50 -4.32 10.65
N PRO A 126 30.44 -3.96 9.76
CA PRO A 126 30.36 -4.35 8.35
C PRO A 126 30.59 -5.86 8.14
N HIS A 127 31.13 -6.56 9.14
CA HIS A 127 31.48 -7.98 9.07
C HIS A 127 30.26 -8.91 8.95
N VAL A 128 29.07 -8.51 9.42
CA VAL A 128 27.86 -9.37 9.43
C VAL A 128 27.35 -9.70 8.02
N LYS A 129 27.56 -8.81 7.04
CA LYS A 129 27.27 -9.11 5.62
C LYS A 129 28.33 -10.03 5.02
N LYS A 130 29.61 -9.82 5.35
CA LYS A 130 30.71 -10.65 4.84
C LYS A 130 30.63 -12.10 5.35
N SER A 131 30.28 -12.30 6.62
CA SER A 131 30.18 -13.63 7.23
C SER A 131 29.09 -14.49 6.58
N LYS A 132 27.90 -13.94 6.31
CA LYS A 132 26.84 -14.61 5.55
C LYS A 132 27.25 -14.99 4.12
N ILE A 133 27.83 -14.04 3.38
CA ILE A 133 28.21 -14.26 1.97
C ILE A 133 29.28 -15.37 1.83
N LEU A 134 30.23 -15.44 2.76
CA LEU A 134 31.24 -16.51 2.78
C LEU A 134 30.60 -17.87 3.07
N LEU A 135 29.75 -17.96 4.09
CA LEU A 135 29.08 -19.21 4.46
C LEU A 135 28.16 -19.77 3.35
N GLY A 136 27.49 -18.90 2.58
CA GLY A 136 26.76 -19.30 1.38
C GLY A 136 27.68 -19.81 0.27
N LYS A 137 28.79 -19.10 -0.02
CA LYS A 137 29.79 -19.54 -1.01
C LYS A 137 30.48 -20.86 -0.63
N ALA A 138 30.61 -21.14 0.66
CA ALA A 138 31.17 -22.38 1.18
C ALA A 138 30.20 -23.58 1.12
N GLY A 139 28.94 -23.40 0.73
CA GLY A 139 27.93 -24.45 0.69
C GLY A 139 27.50 -24.97 2.08
N VAL A 140 27.85 -24.26 3.15
CA VAL A 140 27.53 -24.64 4.54
C VAL A 140 26.14 -24.15 4.95
N ILE A 141 25.63 -23.14 4.23
CA ILE A 141 24.24 -22.66 4.31
C ILE A 141 23.67 -22.74 2.90
N ASN A 142 22.44 -23.26 2.76
CA ASN A 142 21.60 -22.99 1.59
C ASN A 142 21.11 -21.54 1.63
N VAL A 143 22.01 -20.59 1.35
CA VAL A 143 21.60 -19.28 0.85
C VAL A 143 21.16 -19.55 -0.59
N LEU A 144 19.86 -19.77 -0.78
CA LEU A 144 19.21 -19.62 -2.09
C LEU A 144 19.79 -18.35 -2.74
N GLU A 145 20.25 -18.45 -3.98
CA GLU A 145 21.02 -17.38 -4.62
C GLU A 145 20.31 -16.03 -4.44
N GLU A 146 20.90 -15.18 -3.58
CA GLU A 146 20.53 -13.79 -3.45
C GLU A 146 20.91 -13.15 -4.80
N ASP A 147 19.97 -13.16 -5.75
CA ASP A 147 19.97 -12.30 -6.92
C ASP A 147 19.74 -10.87 -6.41
N THR A 148 20.74 -10.35 -5.68
CA THR A 148 20.65 -9.11 -4.92
C THR A 148 20.20 -8.02 -5.86
N PRO A 149 19.01 -7.42 -5.65
CA PRO A 149 18.67 -6.20 -6.35
C PRO A 149 19.75 -5.19 -6.02
N LEU A 150 20.32 -4.56 -7.05
CA LEU A 150 21.16 -3.39 -6.90
C LEU A 150 20.46 -2.41 -5.93
N PRO A 151 21.21 -1.70 -5.07
CA PRO A 151 20.62 -0.76 -4.13
C PRO A 151 19.67 0.16 -4.91
N PRO A 152 18.43 0.36 -4.44
CA PRO A 152 17.38 0.99 -5.25
C PRO A 152 17.91 2.34 -5.76
N PRO A 153 17.83 2.60 -7.08
CA PRO A 153 18.30 3.86 -7.62
C PRO A 153 17.58 4.99 -6.91
N LYS A 154 18.31 6.07 -6.57
CA LYS A 154 17.77 7.26 -5.92
C LYS A 154 16.94 8.10 -6.91
N SER A 155 15.88 7.49 -7.44
CA SER A 155 14.83 8.10 -8.24
C SER A 155 13.76 7.02 -8.53
N PRO A 156 12.53 7.13 -8.01
CA PRO A 156 11.40 6.49 -8.67
C PRO A 156 11.14 7.19 -10.02
N ASP A 157 10.50 6.49 -10.96
CA ASP A 157 10.07 7.00 -12.27
C ASP A 157 11.16 7.54 -13.23
N ARG A 158 12.16 6.71 -13.56
CA ARG A 158 12.86 6.83 -14.87
C ARG A 158 12.92 5.49 -15.60
N ASP A 159 12.50 5.51 -16.87
CA ASP A 159 12.52 4.38 -17.79
C ASP A 159 13.99 3.98 -18.10
N PRO A 160 14.40 2.73 -17.85
CA PRO A 160 15.74 2.23 -18.20
C PRO A 160 16.10 2.33 -19.68
N PHE A 161 15.12 2.49 -20.57
CA PHE A 161 15.33 2.64 -22.02
C PHE A 161 15.40 4.11 -22.48
N ASN A 162 15.19 5.11 -21.61
CA ASN A 162 15.41 6.52 -21.93
C ASN A 162 16.91 6.89 -21.82
N VAL A 163 17.72 6.32 -22.73
CA VAL A 163 19.18 6.50 -22.78
C VAL A 163 19.58 7.95 -23.08
N SER A 164 18.73 8.72 -23.76
CA SER A 164 18.92 10.16 -24.03
C SER A 164 18.63 11.06 -22.82
N ASN A 165 18.00 10.53 -21.76
CA ASN A 165 17.59 11.26 -20.56
C ASN A 165 16.67 12.46 -20.88
N ASP A 166 16.01 12.41 -22.05
CA ASP A 166 15.25 13.51 -22.66
C ASP A 166 13.76 13.40 -22.32
N SER A 167 13.16 14.52 -21.96
CA SER A 167 11.72 14.65 -21.68
C SER A 167 10.85 14.45 -22.93
N TYR A 168 11.37 14.61 -24.14
CA TYR A 168 10.62 14.35 -25.38
C TYR A 168 10.40 12.86 -25.70
N TYR A 169 11.21 11.96 -25.12
CA TYR A 169 11.11 10.51 -25.32
C TYR A 169 10.28 9.77 -24.25
N MET A 170 9.81 10.47 -23.21
CA MET A 170 8.72 9.93 -22.40
C MET A 170 7.51 9.73 -23.32
N PRO A 171 6.92 8.51 -23.41
CA PRO A 171 5.68 8.34 -24.15
C PRO A 171 4.65 9.32 -23.57
N LYS A 172 4.05 10.13 -24.43
CA LYS A 172 3.00 11.08 -24.04
C LYS A 172 1.76 10.30 -23.60
N SER A 173 1.78 9.85 -22.34
CA SER A 173 0.57 9.60 -21.59
C SER A 173 -0.32 10.84 -21.69
N SER A 174 -1.62 10.64 -21.75
CA SER A 174 -2.64 11.67 -21.98
C SER A 174 -2.86 12.59 -20.77
N GLU A 175 -1.77 13.15 -20.22
CA GLU A 175 -1.72 14.05 -19.06
C GLU A 175 -2.28 15.47 -19.36
N THR A 176 -2.40 15.86 -20.63
CA THR A 176 -2.72 17.25 -21.03
C THR A 176 -4.22 17.57 -21.04
N SER A 177 -5.11 16.60 -20.84
CA SER A 177 -6.56 16.86 -20.67
C SER A 177 -6.93 17.10 -19.20
N LEU A 178 -6.78 18.36 -18.77
CA LEU A 178 -7.45 19.01 -17.62
C LEU A 178 -7.42 18.25 -16.28
N ARG A 179 -6.41 18.55 -15.45
CA ARG A 179 -6.36 18.20 -14.02
C ARG A 179 -7.53 18.83 -13.22
N LEU A 180 -8.63 18.08 -13.03
CA LEU A 180 -9.45 18.19 -11.82
C LEU A 180 -9.01 17.11 -10.82
N LYS A 181 -8.81 17.50 -9.56
CA LYS A 181 -8.27 16.65 -8.49
C LYS A 181 -9.31 15.61 -8.02
N VAL A 182 -9.11 14.32 -8.32
CA VAL A 182 -9.16 13.15 -7.40
C VAL A 182 -8.61 11.92 -8.16
N GLY A 183 -7.54 11.29 -7.66
CA GLY A 183 -7.07 9.97 -8.14
C GLY A 183 -6.31 9.99 -9.48
N GLY A 184 -5.25 9.19 -9.59
CA GLY A 184 -4.43 9.14 -10.82
C GLY A 184 -4.96 8.18 -11.88
N GLY A 185 -4.62 8.45 -13.15
CA GLY A 185 -4.49 7.46 -14.24
C GLY A 185 -5.77 6.85 -14.84
N ASN A 186 -6.86 6.70 -14.10
CA ASN A 186 -8.06 6.01 -14.58
C ASN A 186 -9.32 6.88 -14.44
N LEU A 187 -9.67 7.62 -15.49
CA LEU A 187 -11.00 8.23 -15.59
C LEU A 187 -12.06 7.11 -15.71
N ILE A 188 -12.83 6.91 -14.64
CA ILE A 188 -14.01 6.04 -14.61
C ILE A 188 -15.25 6.92 -14.84
N GLN A 189 -15.97 6.69 -15.93
CA GLN A 189 -17.24 7.37 -16.20
C GLN A 189 -18.41 6.45 -15.85
N HIS A 190 -19.11 6.76 -14.76
CA HIS A 190 -20.34 6.08 -14.36
C HIS A 190 -21.55 6.53 -15.19
N SER A 191 -22.62 5.73 -15.21
CA SER A 191 -23.86 6.08 -15.92
C SER A 191 -24.53 7.33 -15.34
N THR A 192 -25.21 8.11 -16.17
CA THR A 192 -25.90 9.33 -15.72
C THR A 192 -26.91 9.05 -14.58
N PRO A 193 -27.73 7.98 -14.60
CA PRO A 193 -28.65 7.70 -13.49
C PRO A 193 -27.99 7.49 -12.13
N VAL A 194 -26.79 6.89 -12.07
CA VAL A 194 -26.07 6.68 -10.80
C VAL A 194 -25.26 7.90 -10.37
N VAL A 195 -24.65 8.63 -11.32
CA VAL A 195 -23.96 9.92 -11.04
C VAL A 195 -24.93 10.95 -10.48
N GLU A 196 -26.19 10.92 -10.91
CA GLU A 196 -27.26 11.76 -10.39
C GLU A 196 -27.93 11.20 -9.12
N LEU A 197 -27.41 10.12 -8.55
CA LEU A 197 -27.92 9.44 -7.35
C LEU A 197 -29.44 9.14 -7.43
N ARG A 198 -29.94 8.76 -8.62
CA ARG A 198 -31.38 8.53 -8.83
C ARG A 198 -31.84 7.25 -8.13
N VAL A 199 -32.97 7.32 -7.45
CA VAL A 199 -33.73 6.14 -6.98
C VAL A 199 -34.30 5.40 -8.22
N PRO A 200 -34.19 4.07 -8.33
CA PRO A 200 -33.77 3.10 -7.31
C PRO A 200 -32.29 2.68 -7.33
N PHE A 201 -31.47 3.22 -8.24
CA PHE A 201 -30.04 2.86 -8.40
C PHE A 201 -29.23 3.16 -7.14
N VAL A 202 -29.43 4.36 -6.58
CA VAL A 202 -28.95 4.74 -5.25
C VAL A 202 -30.15 4.84 -4.32
N GLN A 203 -30.10 4.13 -3.20
CA GLN A 203 -31.22 4.04 -2.27
C GLN A 203 -31.06 5.06 -1.14
N THR A 204 -32.14 5.79 -0.81
CA THR A 204 -32.10 6.80 0.28
C THR A 204 -32.15 6.17 1.67
N PHE A 205 -32.74 4.98 1.79
CA PHE A 205 -32.87 4.24 3.04
C PHE A 205 -33.01 2.74 2.80
N MET A 206 -32.36 1.95 3.67
CA MET A 206 -32.45 0.49 3.72
C MET A 206 -32.79 0.07 5.15
N GLY A 207 -33.90 -0.65 5.33
CA GLY A 207 -34.24 -1.27 6.62
C GLY A 207 -33.51 -2.61 6.82
N PRO A 208 -33.53 -3.21 8.02
CA PRO A 208 -32.73 -4.39 8.38
C PRO A 208 -32.83 -5.55 7.38
N MET A 209 -34.04 -5.90 6.94
CA MET A 209 -34.26 -6.96 5.95
C MET A 209 -33.63 -6.69 4.57
N ARG A 210 -33.36 -5.43 4.22
CA ARG A 210 -32.67 -5.06 2.97
C ARG A 210 -31.16 -4.97 3.14
N LEU A 211 -30.69 -4.72 4.37
CA LEU A 211 -29.27 -4.75 4.73
C LEU A 211 -28.72 -6.18 4.82
N ARG A 212 -29.52 -7.12 5.35
CA ARG A 212 -29.22 -8.57 5.29
C ARG A 212 -29.16 -9.06 3.84
N ASN A 213 -30.14 -8.67 3.02
CA ASN A 213 -30.23 -8.98 1.59
C ASN A 213 -29.47 -7.96 0.70
N PHE A 214 -28.40 -7.33 1.20
CA PHE A 214 -27.63 -6.36 0.44
C PHE A 214 -26.92 -7.06 -0.73
N HIS A 215 -27.07 -6.54 -1.95
CA HIS A 215 -26.72 -7.20 -3.22
C HIS A 215 -27.37 -8.57 -3.52
N ARG A 216 -28.17 -9.14 -2.61
CA ARG A 216 -28.92 -10.39 -2.79
C ARG A 216 -30.45 -10.15 -2.79
N PRO A 217 -31.03 -9.40 -3.75
CA PRO A 217 -32.44 -9.03 -3.72
C PRO A 217 -33.37 -10.24 -3.96
N PRO A 218 -34.24 -10.63 -3.00
CA PRO A 218 -35.09 -11.79 -3.17
C PRO A 218 -36.19 -11.57 -4.22
N MET A 219 -36.60 -12.67 -4.86
CA MET A 219 -37.65 -12.71 -5.89
C MET A 219 -39.03 -12.31 -5.33
N LYS A 220 -39.34 -11.00 -5.36
CA LYS A 220 -40.64 -10.49 -4.91
C LYS A 220 -41.75 -10.74 -5.94
N ARG A 221 -42.97 -11.11 -5.49
CA ARG A 221 -44.18 -11.15 -6.33
C ARG A 221 -44.65 -9.73 -6.68
N PHE A 222 -45.06 -9.50 -7.93
CA PHE A 222 -45.65 -8.22 -8.32
C PHE A 222 -47.10 -8.14 -7.85
N SER A 223 -47.52 -6.97 -7.35
CA SER A 223 -48.92 -6.71 -6.95
C SER A 223 -49.83 -6.31 -8.11
N HIS A 224 -49.28 -6.00 -9.28
CA HIS A 224 -50.01 -5.59 -10.49
C HIS A 224 -49.12 -5.76 -11.75
N GLY A 225 -49.75 -5.93 -12.90
CA GLY A 225 -49.10 -6.21 -14.19
C GLY A 225 -49.20 -7.69 -14.58
N ALA A 226 -48.77 -8.04 -15.80
CA ALA A 226 -48.94 -9.39 -16.36
C ALA A 226 -48.37 -10.49 -15.46
N LEU A 227 -47.17 -10.29 -14.89
CA LEU A 227 -46.51 -11.24 -13.97
C LEU A 227 -47.02 -11.19 -12.50
N ALA A 228 -48.15 -10.53 -12.25
CA ALA A 228 -48.85 -10.63 -10.96
C ALA A 228 -49.88 -11.78 -10.95
N HIS A 229 -50.45 -12.07 -12.13
CA HIS A 229 -51.41 -13.15 -12.35
C HIS A 229 -50.75 -14.52 -12.19
N PRO A 230 -51.47 -15.54 -11.69
CA PRO A 230 -50.99 -16.91 -11.67
C PRO A 230 -51.03 -17.54 -13.09
N GLY A 231 -50.26 -18.61 -13.28
CA GLY A 231 -50.21 -19.38 -14.53
C GLY A 231 -48.87 -19.27 -15.27
N PRO A 232 -48.74 -19.95 -16.42
CA PRO A 232 -47.54 -19.85 -17.26
C PRO A 232 -47.43 -18.45 -17.89
N HIS A 233 -46.20 -17.97 -18.03
CA HIS A 233 -45.89 -16.69 -18.67
C HIS A 233 -44.91 -16.91 -19.83
N VAL A 234 -45.10 -16.16 -20.93
CA VAL A 234 -44.23 -16.24 -22.10
C VAL A 234 -42.84 -15.70 -21.78
N VAL A 235 -41.81 -16.41 -22.28
CA VAL A 235 -40.40 -16.01 -22.20
C VAL A 235 -39.95 -15.55 -23.59
N THR A 236 -39.57 -14.29 -23.73
CA THR A 236 -39.27 -13.65 -25.02
C THR A 236 -37.76 -13.71 -25.33
N PRO A 237 -37.32 -14.23 -26.50
CA PRO A 237 -35.91 -14.25 -26.88
C PRO A 237 -35.40 -12.88 -27.33
N LEU A 238 -34.15 -12.55 -26.98
CA LEU A 238 -33.58 -11.21 -27.18
C LEU A 238 -32.70 -11.02 -28.43
N LEU A 239 -32.34 -12.08 -29.15
CA LEU A 239 -31.35 -12.04 -30.25
C LEU A 239 -31.61 -10.94 -31.32
N LYS A 240 -32.87 -10.76 -31.74
CA LYS A 240 -33.27 -9.70 -32.69
C LYS A 240 -33.18 -8.29 -32.08
N HIS A 241 -33.43 -8.16 -30.78
CA HIS A 241 -33.36 -6.89 -30.07
C HIS A 241 -31.90 -6.43 -29.88
N ILE A 242 -31.03 -7.34 -29.42
CA ILE A 242 -29.58 -7.10 -29.25
C ILE A 242 -28.97 -6.58 -30.56
N LYS A 243 -29.15 -7.32 -31.67
CA LYS A 243 -28.63 -6.92 -33.00
C LYS A 243 -29.17 -5.57 -33.48
N LYS A 244 -30.46 -5.26 -33.23
CA LYS A 244 -31.06 -3.96 -33.57
C LYS A 244 -30.46 -2.82 -32.76
N LYS A 245 -30.27 -3.01 -31.45
CA LYS A 245 -29.70 -2.00 -30.54
C LYS A 245 -28.22 -1.75 -30.80
N ALA A 246 -27.43 -2.79 -31.07
CA ALA A 246 -26.04 -2.67 -31.49
C ALA A 246 -25.91 -1.81 -32.76
N LYS A 247 -26.69 -2.13 -33.81
CA LYS A 247 -26.72 -1.34 -35.05
C LYS A 247 -27.13 0.12 -34.83
N GLN A 248 -28.09 0.38 -33.92
CA GLN A 248 -28.51 1.75 -33.58
C GLN A 248 -27.39 2.54 -32.90
N ARG A 249 -26.68 1.94 -31.93
CA ARG A 249 -25.53 2.59 -31.25
C ARG A 249 -24.38 2.86 -32.22
N GLU A 250 -24.09 1.92 -33.14
CA GLU A 250 -23.07 2.13 -34.18
C GLU A 250 -23.44 3.28 -35.13
N GLN A 251 -24.71 3.38 -35.52
CA GLN A 251 -25.20 4.50 -36.35
C GLN A 251 -25.09 5.85 -35.63
N GLU A 252 -25.38 5.91 -34.32
CA GLU A 252 -25.18 7.12 -33.52
C GLU A 252 -23.69 7.50 -33.42
N ARG A 253 -22.78 6.51 -33.24
CA ARG A 253 -21.33 6.73 -33.25
C ARG A 253 -20.86 7.30 -34.58
N ALA A 254 -21.25 6.69 -35.70
CA ALA A 254 -20.90 7.14 -37.03
C ALA A 254 -21.44 8.55 -37.33
N ALA A 255 -22.71 8.83 -36.95
CA ALA A 255 -23.33 10.14 -37.12
C ALA A 255 -22.69 11.24 -36.26
N SER A 256 -22.03 10.88 -35.16
CA SER A 256 -21.32 11.82 -34.26
C SER A 256 -19.86 12.10 -34.67
N GLY A 257 -19.42 11.60 -35.84
CA GLY A 257 -18.04 11.76 -36.33
C GLY A 257 -17.09 10.62 -35.96
N GLY A 258 -17.59 9.52 -35.39
CA GLY A 258 -16.78 8.39 -34.92
C GLY A 258 -16.16 8.60 -33.54
N GLY A 259 -15.21 7.73 -33.18
CA GLY A 259 -14.53 7.77 -31.87
C GLY A 259 -15.31 7.10 -30.73
N ASP A 260 -14.91 7.40 -29.49
CA ASP A 260 -15.57 6.88 -28.28
C ASP A 260 -16.82 7.71 -27.96
N VAL A 261 -17.94 7.03 -27.73
CA VAL A 261 -19.25 7.64 -27.52
C VAL A 261 -19.92 7.04 -26.28
N PHE A 262 -20.21 7.90 -25.32
CA PHE A 262 -20.87 7.51 -24.09
C PHE A 262 -22.37 7.24 -24.30
N PHE A 263 -22.79 5.98 -24.17
CA PHE A 263 -24.18 5.54 -24.36
C PHE A 263 -25.01 5.41 -23.06
N MET A 264 -24.38 5.42 -21.87
CA MET A 264 -25.04 5.10 -20.60
C MET A 264 -25.77 6.30 -19.98
N ARG A 265 -26.66 6.93 -20.77
CA ARG A 265 -27.30 8.22 -20.46
C ARG A 265 -28.64 8.08 -19.73
N THR A 266 -29.39 7.00 -19.96
CA THR A 266 -30.73 6.82 -19.39
C THR A 266 -30.84 5.56 -18.53
N ALA A 267 -31.95 5.44 -17.80
CA ALA A 267 -32.28 4.23 -17.05
C ALA A 267 -32.59 3.03 -17.96
N GLU A 268 -32.95 3.27 -19.23
CA GLU A 268 -33.22 2.22 -20.21
C GLU A 268 -31.93 1.63 -20.78
N ASP A 269 -30.88 2.43 -20.92
CA ASP A 269 -29.56 1.99 -21.40
C ASP A 269 -28.85 1.04 -20.43
N LEU A 270 -29.25 1.03 -19.16
CA LEU A 270 -28.76 0.13 -18.11
C LEU A 270 -29.45 -1.25 -18.09
N THR A 271 -30.17 -1.61 -19.15
CA THR A 271 -30.89 -2.88 -19.23
C THR A 271 -30.01 -4.01 -19.77
N GLY A 272 -30.02 -5.19 -19.14
CA GLY A 272 -29.31 -6.37 -19.65
C GLY A 272 -29.89 -6.98 -20.94
N ARG A 273 -30.92 -6.35 -21.54
CA ARG A 273 -31.62 -6.87 -22.73
C ARG A 273 -30.88 -6.60 -24.04
N ASP A 274 -29.92 -5.68 -24.03
CA ASP A 274 -29.04 -5.37 -25.16
C ASP A 274 -27.58 -5.32 -24.71
N GLY A 275 -26.65 -5.15 -25.67
CA GLY A 275 -25.21 -5.22 -25.43
C GLY A 275 -24.70 -6.63 -25.07
N ASP A 276 -23.38 -6.74 -24.96
CA ASP A 276 -22.68 -7.96 -24.56
C ASP A 276 -22.61 -8.00 -23.03
N LEU A 277 -22.93 -9.15 -22.43
CA LEU A 277 -23.06 -9.32 -20.99
C LEU A 277 -22.13 -10.41 -20.47
N ILE A 278 -21.26 -10.01 -19.53
CA ILE A 278 -20.48 -10.92 -18.71
C ILE A 278 -21.14 -11.09 -17.34
N LEU A 279 -21.07 -12.29 -16.77
CA LEU A 279 -21.28 -12.48 -15.34
C LEU A 279 -19.93 -12.51 -14.63
N ILE A 280 -19.91 -11.95 -13.42
CA ILE A 280 -18.76 -12.01 -12.52
C ILE A 280 -19.27 -12.46 -11.16
N GLU A 281 -18.89 -13.67 -10.76
CA GLU A 281 -19.14 -14.23 -9.45
C GLU A 281 -18.02 -13.83 -8.49
N PHE A 282 -18.35 -13.31 -7.31
CA PHE A 282 -17.36 -12.90 -6.32
C PHE A 282 -17.13 -14.04 -5.33
N GLY A 283 -15.88 -14.47 -5.15
CA GLY A 283 -15.52 -15.49 -4.17
C GLY A 283 -15.66 -15.03 -2.71
N GLU A 284 -15.62 -13.73 -2.45
CA GLU A 284 -15.95 -13.18 -1.13
C GLU A 284 -17.48 -13.14 -0.91
N GLU A 285 -17.98 -13.74 0.18
CA GLU A 285 -19.41 -13.76 0.47
C GLU A 285 -19.99 -12.34 0.71
N HIS A 286 -19.19 -11.46 1.31
CA HIS A 286 -19.54 -10.07 1.57
C HIS A 286 -18.38 -9.13 1.23
N PRO A 287 -18.14 -8.85 -0.08
CA PRO A 287 -17.02 -8.03 -0.51
C PRO A 287 -17.05 -6.64 0.17
N PRO A 288 -15.90 -6.11 0.63
CA PRO A 288 -15.86 -4.89 1.43
C PRO A 288 -16.39 -3.65 0.68
N LEU A 289 -16.31 -3.65 -0.64
CA LEU A 289 -16.88 -2.64 -1.54
C LEU A 289 -17.43 -3.32 -2.79
N ILE A 290 -18.59 -2.89 -3.27
CA ILE A 290 -19.24 -3.48 -4.44
C ILE A 290 -20.03 -2.41 -5.20
N ASN A 291 -20.08 -2.54 -6.53
CA ASN A 291 -20.71 -1.57 -7.42
C ASN A 291 -22.24 -1.60 -7.33
N GLN A 292 -22.86 -0.42 -7.19
CA GLN A 292 -24.30 -0.25 -7.44
C GLN A 292 -24.64 -0.37 -8.93
N VAL A 293 -25.88 -0.74 -9.24
CA VAL A 293 -26.39 -0.80 -10.62
C VAL A 293 -26.20 0.56 -11.32
N GLY A 294 -25.52 0.53 -12.46
CA GLY A 294 -25.17 1.72 -13.24
C GLY A 294 -23.79 2.32 -12.94
N MET A 295 -23.05 1.81 -11.96
CA MET A 295 -21.62 2.11 -11.82
C MET A 295 -20.81 1.40 -12.91
N CYS A 296 -19.60 1.90 -13.12
CA CYS A 296 -18.67 1.45 -14.16
C CYS A 296 -17.41 0.87 -13.51
N THR A 297 -16.85 -0.16 -14.14
CA THR A 297 -15.58 -0.77 -13.78
C THR A 297 -14.86 -1.15 -15.07
N LYS A 298 -13.54 -1.06 -15.09
CA LYS A 298 -12.72 -1.49 -16.24
C LYS A 298 -12.20 -2.90 -15.99
N ILE A 299 -11.90 -3.62 -17.07
CA ILE A 299 -11.04 -4.80 -17.02
C ILE A 299 -9.66 -4.36 -17.53
N LYS A 300 -8.62 -4.58 -16.72
CA LYS A 300 -7.21 -4.40 -17.10
C LYS A 300 -6.52 -5.75 -17.16
N ASN A 301 -5.79 -5.98 -18.23
CA ASN A 301 -5.01 -7.19 -18.45
C ASN A 301 -3.55 -6.85 -18.08
N TYR A 302 -3.22 -6.98 -16.80
CA TYR A 302 -1.88 -6.64 -16.30
C TYR A 302 -0.88 -7.69 -16.80
N TYR A 303 0.15 -7.25 -17.51
CA TYR A 303 1.20 -8.12 -18.06
C TYR A 303 2.58 -7.67 -17.61
N LYS A 304 3.38 -8.59 -17.08
CA LYS A 304 4.78 -8.34 -16.76
C LYS A 304 5.65 -8.87 -17.88
N ARG A 305 6.52 -8.03 -18.46
CA ARG A 305 7.38 -8.42 -19.57
C ARG A 305 8.41 -9.48 -19.20
N LYS A 306 8.79 -10.32 -20.15
CA LYS A 306 9.96 -11.21 -20.06
C LYS A 306 11.25 -10.39 -20.23
N ALA A 307 12.35 -10.87 -19.67
CA ALA A 307 13.67 -10.31 -19.93
C ALA A 307 14.09 -10.61 -21.39
N GLY A 308 14.71 -9.63 -22.07
CA GLY A 308 15.14 -9.77 -23.46
C GLY A 308 14.01 -9.52 -24.47
N LYS A 309 13.90 -10.39 -25.49
CA LYS A 309 12.94 -10.22 -26.58
C LYS A 309 11.60 -10.87 -26.23
N ASP A 310 10.65 -10.04 -25.82
CA ASP A 310 9.30 -10.45 -25.44
C ASP A 310 8.33 -10.37 -26.65
N PRO A 311 7.58 -11.43 -27.01
CA PRO A 311 6.53 -11.35 -28.03
C PRO A 311 5.31 -10.52 -27.59
N GLY A 312 5.16 -10.22 -26.30
CA GLY A 312 4.03 -9.49 -25.74
C GLY A 312 2.99 -10.39 -25.05
N PRO A 313 1.92 -9.77 -24.49
CA PRO A 313 0.84 -10.49 -23.82
C PRO A 313 -0.01 -11.32 -24.78
N GLN A 314 -0.70 -12.31 -24.22
CA GLN A 314 -1.81 -12.98 -24.88
C GLN A 314 -2.93 -11.98 -25.23
N GLU A 315 -3.58 -12.18 -26.37
CA GLU A 315 -4.79 -11.46 -26.75
C GLU A 315 -6.00 -11.97 -25.93
N TYR A 316 -6.70 -11.06 -25.27
CA TYR A 316 -7.88 -11.34 -24.44
C TYR A 316 -9.13 -10.75 -25.10
N LYS A 317 -10.26 -11.47 -25.02
CA LYS A 317 -11.56 -11.03 -25.53
C LYS A 317 -12.08 -9.75 -24.86
N TYR A 318 -11.69 -9.51 -23.60
CA TYR A 318 -12.08 -8.34 -22.82
C TYR A 318 -10.88 -7.66 -22.17
N GLY A 319 -11.02 -6.36 -21.92
CA GLY A 319 -10.07 -5.57 -21.16
C GLY A 319 -8.94 -4.94 -21.97
N GLU A 320 -8.24 -4.01 -21.33
CA GLU A 320 -7.14 -3.26 -21.92
C GLU A 320 -5.80 -3.75 -21.35
N VAL A 321 -4.81 -3.99 -22.22
CA VAL A 321 -3.46 -4.41 -21.82
C VAL A 321 -2.76 -3.30 -21.03
N ALA A 322 -2.29 -3.64 -19.81
CA ALA A 322 -1.51 -2.75 -18.96
C ALA A 322 -0.16 -3.38 -18.62
N TYR A 323 0.94 -2.77 -19.07
CA TYR A 323 2.28 -3.27 -18.75
C TYR A 323 2.65 -2.92 -17.30
N ALA A 324 2.79 -3.94 -16.45
CA ALA A 324 3.05 -3.81 -15.02
C ALA A 324 4.53 -4.07 -14.71
N HIS A 325 5.29 -3.00 -14.46
CA HIS A 325 6.67 -3.10 -13.95
C HIS A 325 6.69 -3.48 -12.46
N THR A 326 5.83 -2.81 -11.67
CA THR A 326 5.52 -3.14 -10.28
C THR A 326 4.17 -3.82 -10.23
N SER A 327 4.01 -4.84 -9.37
CA SER A 327 2.73 -5.53 -9.23
C SER A 327 1.65 -4.61 -8.64
N PRO A 328 0.41 -4.62 -9.17
CA PRO A 328 -0.72 -3.91 -8.59
C PRO A 328 -1.42 -4.70 -7.46
N PHE A 329 -0.88 -5.84 -7.05
CA PHE A 329 -1.38 -6.73 -5.99
C PHE A 329 -0.34 -6.92 -4.87
N LEU A 330 -0.72 -7.64 -3.81
CA LEU A 330 0.19 -8.02 -2.72
C LEU A 330 1.32 -8.96 -3.19
N GLY A 331 1.00 -9.94 -4.03
CA GLY A 331 1.99 -10.80 -4.69
C GLY A 331 2.56 -10.20 -5.97
N VAL A 332 3.73 -10.67 -6.38
CA VAL A 332 4.45 -10.24 -7.59
C VAL A 332 4.08 -11.13 -8.77
N LEU A 333 3.71 -10.52 -9.91
CA LEU A 333 3.51 -11.26 -11.16
C LEU A 333 4.83 -11.93 -11.62
N PRO A 334 4.79 -13.21 -12.07
CA PRO A 334 5.91 -13.81 -12.78
C PRO A 334 6.16 -13.18 -14.17
N PRO A 335 7.42 -13.04 -14.63
CA PRO A 335 7.72 -12.53 -15.98
C PRO A 335 7.06 -13.37 -17.07
N GLY A 336 6.40 -12.69 -18.02
CA GLY A 336 5.68 -13.33 -19.13
C GLY A 336 4.31 -13.89 -18.79
N ARG A 337 3.78 -13.64 -17.58
CA ARG A 337 2.38 -13.91 -17.24
C ARG A 337 1.53 -12.64 -17.30
N SER A 338 0.28 -12.81 -17.68
CA SER A 338 -0.79 -11.82 -17.55
C SER A 338 -1.84 -12.29 -16.56
N ILE A 339 -2.47 -11.34 -15.88
CA ILE A 339 -3.64 -11.54 -15.02
C ILE A 339 -4.69 -10.48 -15.39
N GLN A 340 -5.93 -10.91 -15.57
CA GLN A 340 -7.04 -9.99 -15.78
C GLN A 340 -7.53 -9.48 -14.42
N ALA A 341 -7.96 -8.23 -14.37
CA ALA A 341 -8.41 -7.62 -13.13
C ALA A 341 -9.54 -6.64 -13.37
N LEU A 342 -10.53 -6.64 -12.47
CA LEU A 342 -11.43 -5.52 -12.31
C LEU A 342 -10.65 -4.35 -11.67
N GLU A 343 -10.83 -3.16 -12.22
CA GLU A 343 -10.28 -1.92 -11.67
C GLU A 343 -11.29 -0.79 -11.75
N ASN A 344 -11.54 -0.15 -10.60
CA ASN A 344 -12.34 1.06 -10.46
C ASN A 344 -11.86 1.88 -9.25
N ASN A 345 -12.53 2.99 -8.94
CA ASN A 345 -12.15 3.90 -7.86
C ASN A 345 -12.31 3.30 -6.44
N MET A 346 -13.01 2.17 -6.30
CA MET A 346 -13.32 1.53 -5.03
C MET A 346 -12.42 0.34 -4.72
N TYR A 347 -12.14 -0.50 -5.71
CA TYR A 347 -11.35 -1.72 -5.54
C TYR A 347 -10.64 -2.13 -6.82
N ARG A 348 -9.62 -2.98 -6.64
CA ARG A 348 -9.06 -3.87 -7.67
C ARG A 348 -9.36 -5.32 -7.25
N SER A 349 -9.60 -6.23 -8.19
CA SER A 349 -9.76 -7.66 -7.88
C SER A 349 -9.30 -8.48 -9.09
N PRO A 350 -8.51 -9.56 -8.92
CA PRO A 350 -8.15 -10.43 -10.02
C PRO A 350 -9.39 -11.21 -10.51
N ILE A 351 -9.52 -11.39 -11.83
CA ILE A 351 -10.60 -12.17 -12.43
C ILE A 351 -10.08 -13.26 -13.35
N TYR A 352 -10.78 -14.38 -13.39
CA TYR A 352 -10.44 -15.58 -14.15
C TYR A 352 -11.63 -15.96 -15.03
N GLU A 353 -11.42 -16.09 -16.34
CA GLU A 353 -12.49 -16.47 -17.28
C GLU A 353 -12.80 -17.96 -17.13
N HIS A 354 -14.09 -18.28 -17.06
CA HIS A 354 -14.63 -19.63 -16.88
C HIS A 354 -15.62 -20.01 -17.99
N LYS A 355 -15.80 -21.31 -18.19
CA LYS A 355 -16.79 -21.82 -19.14
C LYS A 355 -18.18 -21.75 -18.53
N ILE A 356 -19.13 -21.19 -19.28
CA ILE A 356 -20.55 -21.15 -18.89
C ILE A 356 -21.11 -22.59 -18.94
N PRO A 357 -21.79 -23.09 -17.90
CA PRO A 357 -22.51 -24.37 -17.96
C PRO A 357 -23.59 -24.37 -19.04
N GLU A 358 -23.71 -25.45 -19.82
CA GLU A 358 -24.69 -25.56 -20.92
C GLU A 358 -26.16 -25.56 -20.44
N THR A 359 -26.38 -25.74 -19.13
CA THR A 359 -27.69 -25.70 -18.46
C THR A 359 -28.19 -24.29 -18.16
N ASP A 360 -27.31 -23.29 -18.17
CA ASP A 360 -27.53 -22.03 -17.45
C ASP A 360 -27.82 -20.85 -18.39
N PHE A 361 -28.94 -20.16 -18.13
CA PHE A 361 -29.42 -19.06 -18.97
C PHE A 361 -29.76 -17.82 -18.15
N LEU A 362 -29.49 -16.63 -18.70
CA LEU A 362 -29.85 -15.37 -18.05
C LEU A 362 -31.32 -15.02 -18.32
N VAL A 363 -32.15 -15.16 -17.28
CA VAL A 363 -33.57 -14.78 -17.31
C VAL A 363 -33.77 -13.36 -16.76
N ILE A 364 -34.18 -12.44 -17.63
CA ILE A 364 -34.46 -11.04 -17.25
C ILE A 364 -35.96 -10.89 -16.95
N ARG A 365 -36.30 -10.80 -15.66
CA ARG A 365 -37.68 -10.65 -15.18
C ARG A 365 -38.09 -9.19 -15.08
N THR A 366 -39.25 -8.83 -15.65
CA THR A 366 -39.84 -7.49 -15.55
C THR A 366 -41.32 -7.57 -15.18
N ARG A 367 -41.98 -6.45 -14.85
CA ARG A 367 -43.42 -6.45 -14.51
C ARG A 367 -44.33 -7.01 -15.63
N HIS A 368 -43.88 -6.92 -16.89
CA HIS A 368 -44.70 -7.18 -18.07
C HIS A 368 -44.39 -8.51 -18.77
N GLN A 369 -43.14 -8.94 -18.79
CA GLN A 369 -42.72 -10.20 -19.43
C GLN A 369 -41.39 -10.71 -18.86
N TYR A 370 -41.13 -11.99 -19.09
CA TYR A 370 -39.79 -12.58 -18.97
C TYR A 370 -39.06 -12.45 -20.30
N PHE A 371 -37.75 -12.27 -20.25
CA PHE A 371 -36.85 -12.42 -21.40
C PHE A 371 -35.77 -13.42 -21.08
N ILE A 372 -35.20 -14.04 -22.11
CA ILE A 372 -34.05 -14.95 -22.01
C ILE A 372 -32.95 -14.56 -23.00
N ARG A 373 -31.70 -14.74 -22.57
CA ARG A 373 -30.50 -14.69 -23.41
C ARG A 373 -29.45 -15.67 -22.89
N GLU A 374 -28.57 -16.08 -23.79
CA GLU A 374 -27.28 -16.67 -23.45
C GLU A 374 -26.37 -15.60 -22.81
N LEU A 375 -25.36 -16.07 -22.08
CA LEU A 375 -24.31 -15.27 -21.47
C LEU A 375 -23.11 -15.22 -22.42
N ASP A 376 -22.42 -14.07 -22.48
CA ASP A 376 -21.34 -13.90 -23.46
C ASP A 376 -19.99 -14.39 -22.91
N SER A 377 -19.72 -14.26 -21.60
CA SER A 377 -18.66 -14.94 -20.83
C SER A 377 -18.99 -14.98 -19.33
N LEU A 378 -18.37 -15.90 -18.60
CA LEU A 378 -18.43 -16.01 -17.13
C LEU A 378 -17.03 -15.76 -16.54
N PHE A 379 -16.96 -15.06 -15.41
CA PHE A 379 -15.73 -14.84 -14.66
C PHE A 379 -15.93 -15.12 -13.18
N VAL A 380 -14.88 -15.63 -12.52
CA VAL A 380 -14.76 -15.64 -11.06
C VAL A 380 -13.83 -14.50 -10.64
N ALA A 381 -14.22 -13.73 -9.64
CA ALA A 381 -13.43 -12.67 -9.03
C ALA A 381 -12.86 -13.12 -7.68
N GLY A 382 -11.54 -13.03 -7.55
CA GLY A 382 -10.83 -13.26 -6.30
C GLY A 382 -10.99 -12.10 -5.31
N GLN A 383 -10.30 -12.22 -4.17
CA GLN A 383 -10.41 -11.26 -3.08
C GLN A 383 -10.14 -9.82 -3.52
N LEU A 384 -10.96 -8.89 -3.04
CA LEU A 384 -10.80 -7.48 -3.34
C LEU A 384 -9.57 -6.89 -2.64
N CYS A 385 -8.88 -6.04 -3.39
CA CYS A 385 -7.84 -5.12 -2.96
C CYS A 385 -8.46 -3.71 -2.86
N PRO A 386 -8.87 -3.24 -1.66
CA PRO A 386 -9.59 -1.98 -1.52
C PRO A 386 -8.75 -0.75 -1.87
N LEU A 387 -9.32 0.14 -2.69
CA LEU A 387 -8.73 1.43 -3.06
C LEU A 387 -9.45 2.61 -2.38
N TYR A 388 -10.68 2.38 -1.91
CA TYR A 388 -11.47 3.33 -1.15
C TYR A 388 -11.68 2.85 0.30
N GLU A 389 -11.69 3.78 1.24
CA GLU A 389 -11.81 3.49 2.68
C GLU A 389 -13.29 3.53 3.11
N VAL A 390 -13.76 2.45 3.72
CA VAL A 390 -15.10 2.37 4.31
C VAL A 390 -15.12 3.11 5.65
N PRO A 391 -16.05 4.06 5.89
CA PRO A 391 -16.11 4.77 7.16
C PRO A 391 -16.57 3.84 8.29
N GLY A 392 -16.09 4.09 9.51
CA GLY A 392 -16.61 3.43 10.70
C GLY A 392 -18.01 3.95 11.10
N PRO A 393 -18.88 3.12 11.70
CA PRO A 393 -20.17 3.53 12.24
C PRO A 393 -20.07 4.75 13.17
N ASN A 394 -21.01 5.69 13.05
CA ASN A 394 -21.02 6.98 13.76
C ASN A 394 -19.76 7.87 13.65
N SER A 395 -18.79 7.53 12.78
CA SER A 395 -17.63 8.39 12.52
C SER A 395 -18.01 9.77 11.97
N LYS A 396 -17.10 10.74 12.09
CA LYS A 396 -17.25 12.09 11.48
C LYS A 396 -17.50 11.98 9.96
N ARG A 397 -16.86 11.02 9.28
CA ARG A 397 -17.00 10.76 7.84
C ARG A 397 -18.39 10.22 7.49
N ALA A 398 -18.90 9.23 8.23
CA ALA A 398 -20.25 8.69 8.04
C ALA A 398 -21.33 9.78 8.27
N ASN A 399 -21.21 10.55 9.36
CA ASN A 399 -22.14 11.63 9.68
C ASN A 399 -22.13 12.77 8.66
N ASN A 400 -20.96 13.13 8.12
CA ASN A 400 -20.85 14.11 7.03
C ASN A 400 -21.49 13.57 5.74
N PHE A 401 -21.24 12.31 5.36
CA PHE A 401 -21.90 11.71 4.20
C PHE A 401 -23.43 11.75 4.30
N VAL A 402 -24.00 11.31 5.43
CA VAL A 402 -25.46 11.30 5.66
C VAL A 402 -26.04 12.72 5.53
N ARG A 403 -25.35 13.71 6.09
CA ARG A 403 -25.71 15.13 5.98
C ARG A 403 -25.75 15.61 4.53
N ASP A 404 -24.70 15.32 3.76
CA ASP A 404 -24.50 15.86 2.42
C ASP A 404 -25.39 15.13 1.40
N PHE A 405 -25.60 13.83 1.59
CA PHE A 405 -26.54 13.03 0.78
C PHE A 405 -28.00 13.47 0.98
N LEU A 406 -28.41 13.78 2.22
CA LEU A 406 -29.71 14.41 2.48
C LEU A 406 -29.83 15.78 1.78
N GLN A 407 -28.75 16.57 1.79
CA GLN A 407 -28.72 17.88 1.15
C GLN A 407 -28.84 17.80 -0.38
N VAL A 408 -28.14 16.85 -1.02
CA VAL A 408 -28.27 16.53 -2.45
C VAL A 408 -29.70 16.11 -2.78
N PHE A 409 -30.32 15.24 -2.00
CA PHE A 409 -31.71 14.84 -2.22
C PHE A 409 -32.69 16.01 -2.14
N ILE A 410 -32.53 16.91 -1.17
CA ILE A 410 -33.34 18.14 -1.03
C ILE A 410 -33.20 19.03 -2.27
N TYR A 411 -31.98 19.28 -2.76
CA TYR A 411 -31.79 20.09 -3.97
C TYR A 411 -32.38 19.43 -5.22
N ARG A 412 -32.26 18.10 -5.36
CA ARG A 412 -32.88 17.35 -6.47
C ARG A 412 -34.42 17.37 -6.41
N LEU A 413 -35.03 17.41 -5.21
CA LEU A 413 -36.47 17.66 -5.09
C LEU A 413 -36.86 19.08 -5.55
N PHE A 414 -36.09 20.11 -5.20
CA PHE A 414 -36.34 21.46 -5.70
C PHE A 414 -36.18 21.56 -7.23
N TRP A 415 -35.18 20.90 -7.83
CA TRP A 415 -35.06 20.80 -9.29
C TRP A 415 -36.25 20.09 -9.94
N LYS A 416 -36.80 19.06 -9.29
CA LYS A 416 -37.99 18.32 -9.74
C LYS A 416 -39.31 19.10 -9.60
N SER A 417 -39.39 20.08 -8.69
CA SER A 417 -40.55 20.98 -8.57
C SER A 417 -40.81 21.73 -9.87
N ARG A 418 -42.06 21.74 -10.32
CA ARG A 418 -42.54 22.53 -11.47
C ARG A 418 -43.14 23.88 -11.07
N ASP A 419 -43.40 24.08 -9.77
CA ASP A 419 -43.92 25.33 -9.24
C ASP A 419 -42.88 26.47 -9.29
N ILE A 420 -43.37 27.71 -9.39
CA ILE A 420 -42.59 28.95 -9.35
C ILE A 420 -43.22 29.87 -8.28
N PRO A 421 -42.51 30.23 -7.20
CA PRO A 421 -41.22 29.70 -6.75
C PRO A 421 -41.26 28.20 -6.43
N ARG A 422 -40.12 27.52 -6.57
CA ARG A 422 -39.99 26.07 -6.36
C ARG A 422 -40.36 25.70 -4.91
N LYS A 423 -41.18 24.66 -4.73
CA LYS A 423 -41.64 24.23 -3.40
C LYS A 423 -41.65 22.70 -3.25
N ILE A 424 -41.44 22.22 -2.02
CA ILE A 424 -41.41 20.79 -1.68
C ILE A 424 -42.14 20.52 -0.36
N LYS A 425 -42.58 19.28 -0.13
CA LYS A 425 -43.20 18.85 1.13
C LYS A 425 -42.18 18.22 2.07
N MET A 426 -42.42 18.33 3.38
CA MET A 426 -41.64 17.61 4.40
C MET A 426 -41.83 16.10 4.26
N ASP A 427 -43.07 15.65 3.96
CA ASP A 427 -43.44 14.24 3.90
C ASP A 427 -42.65 13.47 2.83
N ASP A 428 -42.35 14.10 1.68
CA ASP A 428 -41.55 13.49 0.61
C ASP A 428 -40.12 13.18 1.08
N ILE A 429 -39.53 14.06 1.89
CA ILE A 429 -38.20 13.87 2.49
C ILE A 429 -38.29 12.82 3.59
N LYS A 430 -39.28 12.90 4.48
CA LYS A 430 -39.46 11.96 5.59
C LYS A 430 -39.78 10.53 5.12
N LYS A 431 -40.45 10.38 3.98
CA LYS A 431 -40.69 9.09 3.30
C LYS A 431 -39.40 8.50 2.72
N ALA A 432 -38.50 9.33 2.20
CA ALA A 432 -37.20 8.90 1.68
C ALA A 432 -36.18 8.61 2.80
N PHE A 433 -36.24 9.37 3.90
CA PHE A 433 -35.34 9.28 5.06
C PHE A 433 -36.12 9.04 6.37
N PRO A 434 -36.76 7.86 6.54
CA PRO A 434 -37.61 7.58 7.71
C PRO A 434 -36.83 7.59 9.03
N SER A 435 -35.55 7.25 9.03
CA SER A 435 -34.67 7.31 10.21
C SER A 435 -34.37 8.74 10.70
N HIS A 436 -34.52 9.76 9.85
CA HIS A 436 -34.13 11.11 10.19
C HIS A 436 -35.20 11.84 11.00
N SER A 437 -34.80 12.50 12.09
CA SER A 437 -35.71 13.37 12.83
C SER A 437 -36.09 14.60 11.99
N GLU A 438 -37.34 15.04 12.11
CA GLU A 438 -37.84 16.21 11.36
C GLU A 438 -37.07 17.50 11.74
N SER A 439 -36.52 17.56 12.96
CA SER A 439 -35.59 18.60 13.41
C SER A 439 -34.28 18.61 12.61
N SER A 440 -33.71 17.44 12.31
CA SER A 440 -32.51 17.32 11.46
C SER A 440 -32.79 17.81 10.03
N ILE A 441 -33.92 17.41 9.45
CA ILE A 441 -34.34 17.85 8.11
C ILE A 441 -34.58 19.37 8.08
N ARG A 442 -35.25 19.93 9.11
CA ARG A 442 -35.44 21.38 9.26
C ARG A 442 -34.12 22.16 9.29
N LYS A 443 -33.06 21.64 9.91
CA LYS A 443 -31.73 22.29 9.92
C LYS A 443 -31.14 22.46 8.51
N ARG A 444 -31.42 21.53 7.59
CA ARG A 444 -31.01 21.65 6.17
C ARG A 444 -31.91 22.61 5.40
N LEU A 445 -33.23 22.46 5.53
CA LEU A 445 -34.20 23.28 4.80
C LEU A 445 -34.10 24.78 5.12
N LYS A 446 -33.87 25.15 6.39
CA LYS A 446 -33.73 26.56 6.81
C LYS A 446 -32.63 27.35 6.08
N LEU A 447 -31.65 26.68 5.49
CA LEU A 447 -30.58 27.33 4.73
C LEU A 447 -31.11 27.85 3.38
N CYS A 448 -31.85 27.02 2.64
CA CYS A 448 -32.28 27.28 1.26
C CYS A 448 -33.77 27.59 1.06
N ALA A 449 -34.61 27.38 2.08
CA ALA A 449 -36.07 27.47 1.96
C ALA A 449 -36.74 28.03 3.21
N ASP A 450 -37.87 28.71 2.99
CA ASP A 450 -38.76 29.23 4.03
C ASP A 450 -39.98 28.32 4.19
N PHE A 451 -40.43 28.18 5.43
CA PHE A 451 -41.64 27.44 5.76
C PHE A 451 -42.88 28.30 5.50
N LYS A 452 -43.80 27.82 4.66
CA LYS A 452 -45.11 28.44 4.40
C LYS A 452 -46.21 27.45 4.79
N ARG A 453 -47.01 27.83 5.78
CA ARG A 453 -48.25 27.12 6.15
C ARG A 453 -49.37 27.57 5.22
N THR A 454 -49.88 26.67 4.41
CA THR A 454 -51.13 26.85 3.65
C THR A 454 -52.26 26.15 4.41
N GLY A 455 -53.47 26.70 4.39
CA GLY A 455 -54.61 26.17 5.16
C GLY A 455 -54.98 24.73 4.76
N MET A 456 -55.45 23.96 5.75
CA MET A 456 -55.77 22.52 5.66
C MET A 456 -54.57 21.65 5.25
N ASP A 457 -53.78 21.26 6.26
CA ASP A 457 -52.78 20.20 6.34
C ASP A 457 -51.61 20.15 5.33
N SER A 458 -51.60 20.94 4.26
CA SER A 458 -50.48 20.97 3.31
C SER A 458 -49.47 22.09 3.63
N ASN A 459 -48.54 21.80 4.53
CA ASN A 459 -47.37 22.66 4.78
C ASN A 459 -46.33 22.52 3.65
N TRP A 460 -45.75 23.65 3.19
CA TRP A 460 -44.77 23.69 2.10
C TRP A 460 -43.48 24.37 2.52
N TRP A 461 -42.35 23.88 2.00
CA TRP A 461 -41.06 24.57 2.02
C TRP A 461 -40.84 25.21 0.66
N VAL A 462 -40.80 26.53 0.61
CA VAL A 462 -40.64 27.33 -0.60
C VAL A 462 -39.20 27.82 -0.66
N ILE A 463 -38.52 27.65 -1.80
CA ILE A 463 -37.14 28.13 -1.97
C ILE A 463 -37.07 29.64 -1.71
N LYS A 464 -36.02 30.10 -1.02
CA LYS A 464 -35.85 31.52 -0.76
C LYS A 464 -35.50 32.28 -2.05
N PRO A 465 -35.96 33.54 -2.21
CA PRO A 465 -35.73 34.31 -3.45
C PRO A 465 -34.27 34.72 -3.66
N ASP A 466 -33.48 34.81 -2.59
CA ASP A 466 -32.04 35.12 -2.59
C ASP A 466 -31.15 33.87 -2.76
N PHE A 467 -31.72 32.66 -2.67
CA PHE A 467 -30.96 31.42 -2.69
C PHE A 467 -30.79 30.88 -4.13
N ARG A 468 -29.57 30.95 -4.66
CA ARG A 468 -29.20 30.24 -5.90
C ARG A 468 -29.16 28.74 -5.65
N LEU A 469 -30.08 28.01 -6.28
CA LEU A 469 -30.05 26.53 -6.29
C LEU A 469 -28.79 26.05 -7.04
N PRO A 470 -27.98 25.13 -6.45
CA PRO A 470 -26.77 24.62 -7.11
C PRO A 470 -27.07 23.92 -8.45
N THR A 471 -26.15 24.02 -9.42
CA THR A 471 -26.26 23.35 -10.72
C THR A 471 -26.06 21.85 -10.60
N GLU A 472 -26.35 21.11 -11.67
CA GLU A 472 -26.21 19.65 -11.68
C GLU A 472 -24.77 19.20 -11.41
N GLU A 473 -23.77 19.92 -11.92
CA GLU A 473 -22.35 19.68 -11.72
C GLU A 473 -21.93 19.93 -10.26
N GLU A 474 -22.41 21.03 -9.67
CA GLU A 474 -22.20 21.35 -8.26
C GLU A 474 -22.84 20.29 -7.35
N ILE A 475 -24.01 19.75 -7.74
CA ILE A 475 -24.69 18.66 -7.00
C ILE A 475 -23.93 17.34 -7.11
N ARG A 476 -23.39 17.00 -8.29
CA ARG A 476 -22.56 15.81 -8.50
C ARG A 476 -21.23 15.88 -7.74
N ALA A 477 -20.67 17.08 -7.57
CA ALA A 477 -19.45 17.29 -6.80
C ALA A 477 -19.65 17.16 -5.27
N MET A 478 -20.88 17.27 -4.75
CA MET A 478 -21.15 17.15 -3.30
C MET A 478 -21.08 15.71 -2.79
N VAL A 479 -21.59 14.74 -3.55
CA VAL A 479 -21.61 13.32 -3.15
C VAL A 479 -21.37 12.41 -4.35
N SER A 480 -20.34 11.55 -4.27
CA SER A 480 -20.01 10.59 -5.34
C SER A 480 -20.69 9.22 -5.13
N PRO A 481 -20.90 8.42 -6.19
CA PRO A 481 -21.42 7.07 -6.07
C PRO A 481 -20.55 6.14 -5.20
N GLU A 482 -19.23 6.30 -5.20
CA GLU A 482 -18.29 5.54 -4.36
C GLU A 482 -18.49 5.83 -2.88
N GLN A 483 -18.75 7.10 -2.51
CA GLN A 483 -19.10 7.47 -1.14
C GLN A 483 -20.40 6.77 -0.68
N CYS A 484 -21.39 6.66 -1.58
CA CYS A 484 -22.62 5.93 -1.29
C CYS A 484 -22.35 4.44 -1.04
N CYS A 485 -21.54 3.79 -1.88
CA CYS A 485 -21.21 2.37 -1.73
C CYS A 485 -20.42 2.09 -0.44
N ALA A 486 -19.45 2.94 -0.11
CA ALA A 486 -18.71 2.85 1.15
C ALA A 486 -19.63 2.98 2.37
N TYR A 487 -20.58 3.92 2.35
CA TYR A 487 -21.57 4.06 3.43
C TYR A 487 -22.55 2.86 3.48
N PHE A 488 -22.98 2.34 2.32
CA PHE A 488 -23.86 1.17 2.25
C PHE A 488 -23.20 -0.10 2.77
N SER A 489 -21.92 -0.32 2.45
CA SER A 489 -21.11 -1.40 3.02
C SER A 489 -21.03 -1.31 4.56
N MET A 490 -20.74 -0.12 5.09
CA MET A 490 -20.72 0.14 6.54
C MET A 490 -22.05 -0.25 7.20
N ILE A 491 -23.20 0.28 6.75
CA ILE A 491 -24.49 -0.02 7.41
C ILE A 491 -24.94 -1.48 7.20
N ALA A 492 -24.53 -2.14 6.12
CA ALA A 492 -24.83 -3.55 5.90
C ALA A 492 -24.02 -4.44 6.87
N ALA A 493 -22.72 -4.16 7.05
CA ALA A 493 -21.88 -4.87 8.02
C ALA A 493 -22.28 -4.55 9.47
N GLU A 494 -22.62 -3.29 9.80
CA GLU A 494 -23.14 -2.91 11.11
C GLU A 494 -24.42 -3.71 11.46
N GLN A 495 -25.32 -3.91 10.49
CA GLN A 495 -26.51 -4.75 10.70
C GLN A 495 -26.15 -6.22 10.93
N ARG A 496 -25.19 -6.79 10.18
CA ARG A 496 -24.75 -8.18 10.40
C ARG A 496 -24.11 -8.38 11.77
N LEU A 497 -23.23 -7.47 12.20
CA LEU A 497 -22.64 -7.50 13.55
C LEU A 497 -23.72 -7.43 14.64
N LYS A 498 -24.72 -6.54 14.47
CA LYS A 498 -25.87 -6.45 15.38
C LYS A 498 -26.71 -7.72 15.40
N ASP A 499 -26.87 -8.39 14.25
CA ASP A 499 -27.60 -9.66 14.14
C ASP A 499 -26.80 -10.83 14.78
N ALA A 500 -25.46 -10.77 14.74
CA ALA A 500 -24.55 -11.70 15.42
C ALA A 500 -24.36 -11.42 16.92
N GLY A 501 -25.08 -10.45 17.50
CA GLY A 501 -25.05 -10.12 18.92
C GLY A 501 -24.01 -9.08 19.35
N TYR A 502 -23.17 -8.59 18.44
CA TYR A 502 -22.22 -7.51 18.73
C TYR A 502 -22.97 -6.19 18.92
N GLY A 503 -23.20 -5.84 20.19
CA GLY A 503 -23.86 -4.60 20.58
C GLY A 503 -23.03 -3.36 20.22
N GLU A 504 -23.70 -2.21 20.18
CA GLU A 504 -23.10 -0.92 19.82
C GLU A 504 -21.83 -0.55 20.62
N LYS A 505 -21.69 -1.03 21.86
CA LYS A 505 -20.47 -0.82 22.67
C LYS A 505 -19.21 -1.49 22.10
N PHE A 506 -19.35 -2.61 21.39
CA PHE A 506 -18.24 -3.33 20.75
C PHE A 506 -17.94 -2.77 19.35
N ILE A 507 -18.94 -2.17 18.70
CA ILE A 507 -18.81 -1.55 17.37
C ILE A 507 -18.21 -0.13 17.47
N PHE A 508 -18.53 0.62 18.52
CA PHE A 508 -18.07 2.01 18.72
C PHE A 508 -16.75 2.14 19.48
N THR A 509 -15.81 1.22 19.27
CA THR A 509 -14.42 1.38 19.71
C THR A 509 -13.86 2.70 19.15
N PRO A 510 -13.37 3.63 19.99
CA PRO A 510 -12.96 4.95 19.53
C PRO A 510 -11.89 4.89 18.44
N GLN A 511 -12.02 5.76 17.42
CA GLN A 511 -11.02 5.94 16.36
C GLN A 511 -9.81 6.77 16.85
N GLU A 512 -9.33 6.51 18.07
CA GLU A 512 -8.06 7.07 18.57
C GLU A 512 -6.95 6.05 18.28
N ASP A 513 -5.99 6.47 17.46
CA ASP A 513 -5.49 5.63 16.35
C ASP A 513 -4.21 4.81 16.63
N ASP A 514 -3.70 4.87 17.87
CA ASP A 514 -2.38 4.36 18.26
C ASP A 514 -2.37 3.36 19.44
N ASP A 515 -3.52 3.01 20.02
CA ASP A 515 -3.57 1.96 21.04
C ASP A 515 -3.51 0.54 20.40
N GLU A 516 -2.28 0.08 20.13
CA GLU A 516 -2.00 -1.29 19.66
C GLU A 516 -2.63 -2.36 20.57
N GLU A 517 -2.73 -2.08 21.87
CA GLU A 517 -3.38 -2.94 22.85
C GLU A 517 -4.91 -3.04 22.68
N LEU A 518 -5.56 -2.02 22.10
CA LEU A 518 -7.00 -2.02 21.82
C LEU A 518 -7.34 -2.84 20.57
N GLN A 519 -6.48 -2.86 19.55
CA GLN A 519 -6.65 -3.75 18.40
C GLN A 519 -6.48 -5.23 18.78
N LEU A 520 -5.55 -5.54 19.70
CA LEU A 520 -5.37 -6.89 20.23
C LEU A 520 -6.55 -7.37 21.08
N LYS A 521 -7.23 -6.46 21.78
CA LYS A 521 -8.44 -6.74 22.60
C LYS A 521 -9.75 -6.72 21.82
N MET A 522 -9.73 -6.43 20.52
CA MET A 522 -10.93 -6.38 19.70
C MET A 522 -11.33 -7.80 19.29
N ASP A 523 -12.62 -8.12 19.31
CA ASP A 523 -13.14 -9.42 18.89
C ASP A 523 -12.85 -9.68 17.41
N ASP A 524 -12.62 -10.95 17.06
CA ASP A 524 -12.18 -11.33 15.72
C ASP A 524 -13.19 -10.98 14.63
N GLU A 525 -14.48 -11.24 14.84
CA GLU A 525 -15.56 -10.83 13.92
C GLU A 525 -15.59 -9.31 13.69
N VAL A 526 -15.24 -8.51 14.71
CA VAL A 526 -15.15 -7.05 14.57
C VAL A 526 -13.90 -6.64 13.77
N LYS A 527 -12.81 -7.43 13.77
CA LYS A 527 -11.64 -7.21 12.89
C LYS A 527 -11.98 -7.41 11.41
N VAL A 528 -12.88 -8.35 11.08
CA VAL A 528 -13.33 -8.63 9.69
C VAL A 528 -14.15 -7.47 9.10
N ALA A 529 -14.74 -6.60 9.94
CA ALA A 529 -15.59 -5.51 9.50
C ALA A 529 -14.92 -4.58 8.46
N PRO A 530 -15.65 -4.09 7.43
CA PRO A 530 -15.07 -3.45 6.25
C PRO A 530 -14.34 -2.13 6.55
N TRP A 531 -14.71 -1.41 7.61
CA TRP A 531 -13.99 -0.22 8.06
C TRP A 531 -12.61 -0.53 8.69
N ASN A 532 -12.39 -1.76 9.15
CA ASN A 532 -11.11 -2.22 9.67
C ASN A 532 -10.25 -2.78 8.52
N THR A 533 -10.79 -3.70 7.72
CA THR A 533 -10.05 -4.36 6.63
C THR A 533 -9.63 -3.40 5.51
N THR A 534 -10.54 -2.55 5.00
CA THR A 534 -10.19 -1.56 3.97
C THR A 534 -9.15 -0.55 4.48
N ARG A 535 -9.26 -0.14 5.75
CA ARG A 535 -8.32 0.79 6.38
C ARG A 535 -6.94 0.16 6.56
N ALA A 536 -6.85 -1.07 7.05
CA ALA A 536 -5.59 -1.80 7.20
C ALA A 536 -4.89 -1.98 5.86
N TYR A 537 -5.61 -2.46 4.82
CA TYR A 537 -5.05 -2.64 3.48
C TYR A 537 -4.53 -1.33 2.88
N ILE A 538 -5.31 -0.24 2.95
CA ILE A 538 -4.92 1.07 2.42
C ILE A 538 -3.73 1.68 3.19
N GLN A 539 -3.60 1.39 4.49
CA GLN A 539 -2.43 1.80 5.27
C GLN A 539 -1.18 0.99 4.91
N ALA A 540 -1.32 -0.32 4.69
CA ALA A 540 -0.22 -1.20 4.27
C ALA A 540 0.28 -0.85 2.85
N MET A 541 -0.62 -0.60 1.91
CA MET A 541 -0.29 -0.10 0.56
C MET A 541 0.40 1.26 0.55
N LYS A 542 0.29 2.04 1.64
CA LYS A 542 1.01 3.30 1.87
C LYS A 542 2.31 3.11 2.69
N GLY A 543 2.73 1.87 2.95
CA GLY A 543 3.93 1.53 3.73
C GLY A 543 3.85 1.87 5.23
N LYS A 544 2.67 2.22 5.75
CA LYS A 544 2.51 2.66 7.15
C LYS A 544 2.53 1.51 8.16
N CYS A 545 2.12 0.32 7.71
CA CYS A 545 2.03 -0.90 8.50
C CYS A 545 2.23 -2.12 7.60
N LEU A 546 2.30 -3.31 8.19
CA LEU A 546 2.15 -4.59 7.51
C LEU A 546 0.74 -5.15 7.75
N LEU A 547 0.44 -6.28 7.14
CA LEU A 547 -0.80 -7.05 7.35
C LEU A 547 -0.52 -8.36 8.08
N GLN A 548 -1.46 -8.81 8.90
CA GLN A 548 -1.48 -10.18 9.44
C GLN A 548 -2.06 -11.10 8.38
N LEU A 549 -1.23 -11.53 7.41
CA LEU A 549 -1.67 -12.23 6.20
C LEU A 549 -2.45 -13.53 6.48
N THR A 550 -2.05 -14.28 7.51
CA THR A 550 -2.77 -15.45 8.02
C THR A 550 -3.43 -15.09 9.35
N GLY A 551 -4.76 -15.12 9.41
CA GLY A 551 -5.50 -14.65 10.58
C GLY A 551 -7.02 -14.64 10.36
N PRO A 552 -7.80 -14.17 11.35
CA PRO A 552 -9.25 -14.31 11.36
C PRO A 552 -9.99 -13.45 10.32
N ALA A 553 -9.30 -12.52 9.64
CA ALA A 553 -9.90 -11.71 8.58
C ALA A 553 -9.67 -12.28 7.16
N ASP A 554 -9.28 -13.55 7.05
CA ASP A 554 -9.28 -14.28 5.78
C ASP A 554 -10.74 -14.60 5.39
N PRO A 555 -11.27 -14.04 4.29
CA PRO A 555 -12.66 -14.25 3.90
C PRO A 555 -12.96 -15.66 3.35
N THR A 556 -11.93 -16.50 3.15
CA THR A 556 -12.10 -17.89 2.69
C THR A 556 -12.20 -18.89 3.85
N GLY A 557 -11.68 -18.55 5.03
CA GLY A 557 -11.60 -19.44 6.20
C GLY A 557 -10.62 -20.62 6.05
N CYS A 558 -10.01 -20.84 4.88
CA CYS A 558 -9.16 -21.99 4.58
C CYS A 558 -7.70 -21.64 4.19
N GLY A 559 -7.31 -20.36 4.26
CA GLY A 559 -5.93 -19.92 3.96
C GLY A 559 -5.66 -19.62 2.48
N GLU A 560 -6.72 -19.48 1.67
CA GLU A 560 -6.66 -19.08 0.25
C GLU A 560 -6.93 -17.58 0.03
N GLY A 561 -7.28 -16.87 1.10
CA GLY A 561 -7.38 -15.41 1.15
C GLY A 561 -6.35 -14.78 2.08
N PHE A 562 -6.26 -13.45 2.00
CA PHE A 562 -5.43 -12.62 2.85
C PHE A 562 -6.25 -12.05 4.01
N SER A 563 -5.75 -12.21 5.24
CA SER A 563 -6.30 -11.51 6.40
C SER A 563 -5.82 -10.04 6.44
N TYR A 564 -6.78 -9.11 6.41
CA TYR A 564 -6.51 -7.66 6.40
C TYR A 564 -6.57 -7.04 7.81
N VAL A 565 -5.75 -7.54 8.73
CA VAL A 565 -5.54 -6.95 10.07
C VAL A 565 -4.20 -6.21 10.11
N ARG A 566 -4.14 -5.05 10.78
CA ARG A 566 -2.93 -4.21 10.89
C ARG A 566 -1.86 -4.88 11.77
N MET A 567 -0.63 -4.96 11.27
CA MET A 567 0.56 -5.37 12.01
C MET A 567 1.63 -4.28 12.02
N PRO A 568 2.41 -4.13 13.10
CA PRO A 568 3.49 -3.15 13.17
C PRO A 568 4.64 -3.51 12.21
N ASN A 569 5.32 -2.48 11.67
CA ASN A 569 6.48 -2.65 10.79
C ASN A 569 7.72 -3.25 11.49
N LYS A 570 7.73 -3.27 12.83
CA LYS A 570 8.78 -3.90 13.64
C LYS A 570 8.23 -5.22 14.19
N PRO A 571 9.02 -6.30 14.22
CA PRO A 571 8.59 -7.56 14.84
C PRO A 571 8.33 -7.36 16.33
N THR A 572 7.06 -7.29 16.70
CA THR A 572 6.57 -7.42 18.08
C THR A 572 6.51 -8.90 18.41
N GLN A 573 7.39 -9.38 19.28
CA GLN A 573 7.24 -10.71 19.88
C GLN A 573 5.94 -10.71 20.69
N SER A 574 5.08 -11.71 20.49
CA SER A 574 3.86 -11.85 21.29
C SER A 574 4.22 -11.97 22.79
N LYS A 575 3.32 -11.54 23.70
CA LYS A 575 3.60 -11.63 25.15
C LYS A 575 3.87 -13.07 25.57
N GLU A 576 3.15 -14.03 24.99
CA GLU A 576 3.33 -15.47 25.23
C GLU A 576 4.68 -15.99 24.74
N GLU A 577 5.16 -15.61 23.55
CA GLU A 577 6.52 -15.95 23.11
C GLU A 577 7.61 -15.29 23.96
N GLN A 578 7.36 -14.09 24.51
CA GLN A 578 8.30 -13.41 25.41
C GLN A 578 8.41 -14.08 26.79
N GLU A 579 7.36 -14.74 27.26
CA GLU A 579 7.36 -15.49 28.52
C GLU A 579 7.83 -16.95 28.32
N ALA A 580 7.52 -17.56 27.17
CA ALA A 580 7.99 -18.91 26.83
C ALA A 580 9.50 -18.97 26.50
N GLN A 581 10.11 -17.88 26.01
CA GLN A 581 11.54 -17.86 25.70
C GLN A 581 12.41 -17.60 26.95
N PRO A 582 13.29 -18.54 27.36
CA PRO A 582 14.18 -18.33 28.50
C PRO A 582 15.14 -17.16 28.24
N LYS A 583 15.17 -16.18 29.17
CA LYS A 583 15.98 -14.96 29.10
C LYS A 583 17.49 -15.25 29.18
N ARG A 584 18.09 -15.71 28.07
CA ARG A 584 19.53 -15.98 27.95
C ARG A 584 20.34 -14.70 27.78
N THR A 585 20.83 -14.14 28.89
CA THR A 585 21.79 -13.03 28.89
C THR A 585 23.20 -13.52 28.55
N VAL A 586 23.68 -13.17 27.35
CA VAL A 586 24.97 -13.66 26.80
C VAL A 586 26.19 -12.94 27.40
N THR A 587 25.99 -11.81 28.09
CA THR A 587 27.08 -11.00 28.66
C THR A 587 27.44 -11.46 30.07
N GLY A 588 28.67 -11.94 30.27
CA GLY A 588 29.21 -12.35 31.57
C GLY A 588 29.18 -13.85 31.86
N THR A 589 28.49 -14.64 31.03
CA THR A 589 28.34 -16.10 31.18
C THR A 589 29.41 -16.88 30.42
N ASP A 590 29.49 -18.20 30.65
CA ASP A 590 30.33 -19.14 29.89
C ASP A 590 29.87 -19.33 28.42
N ALA A 591 28.80 -18.64 28.02
CA ALA A 591 28.33 -18.49 26.64
C ALA A 591 28.89 -17.25 25.93
N ASP A 592 29.67 -16.38 26.60
CA ASP A 592 30.21 -15.17 25.97
C ASP A 592 31.30 -15.51 24.94
N LEU A 593 30.96 -15.38 23.65
CA LEU A 593 31.86 -15.61 22.52
C LEU A 593 33.18 -14.82 22.59
N ARG A 594 33.28 -13.75 23.38
CA ARG A 594 34.55 -13.02 23.59
C ARG A 594 35.55 -13.80 24.45
N ARG A 595 35.07 -14.68 25.34
CA ARG A 595 35.89 -15.59 26.16
C ARG A 595 36.36 -16.83 25.38
N LEU A 596 35.77 -17.09 24.21
CA LEU A 596 36.15 -18.21 23.36
C LEU A 596 37.55 -17.95 22.75
N SER A 597 38.46 -18.92 22.94
CA SER A 597 39.79 -18.86 22.33
C SER A 597 39.70 -18.95 20.80
N LEU A 598 40.66 -18.37 20.08
CA LEU A 598 40.65 -18.41 18.61
C LEU A 598 40.69 -19.86 18.10
N ASN A 599 41.45 -20.73 18.76
CA ASN A 599 41.57 -22.14 18.40
C ASN A 599 40.24 -22.89 18.59
N ASN A 600 39.52 -22.64 19.70
CA ASN A 600 38.21 -23.27 19.94
C ASN A 600 37.15 -22.74 18.96
N ALA A 601 37.18 -21.45 18.62
CA ALA A 601 36.29 -20.86 17.63
C ALA A 601 36.54 -21.43 16.22
N LYS A 602 37.80 -21.61 15.82
CA LYS A 602 38.17 -22.28 14.55
C LYS A 602 37.78 -23.77 14.56
N ALA A 603 37.93 -24.48 15.68
CA ALA A 603 37.48 -25.86 15.82
C ALA A 603 35.95 -26.01 15.70
N LEU A 604 35.19 -25.04 16.25
CA LEU A 604 33.74 -24.95 16.03
C LEU A 604 33.39 -24.76 14.55
N LEU A 605 34.05 -23.83 13.84
CA LEU A 605 33.82 -23.65 12.39
C LEU A 605 34.15 -24.91 11.56
N ARG A 606 35.23 -25.63 11.88
CA ARG A 606 35.52 -26.94 11.27
C ARG A 606 34.43 -27.97 11.56
N LYS A 607 33.94 -28.05 12.80
CA LYS A 607 32.82 -28.93 13.17
C LYS A 607 31.52 -28.56 12.44
N PHE A 608 31.35 -27.30 12.07
CA PHE A 608 30.25 -26.82 11.24
C PHE A 608 30.50 -26.96 9.72
N GLY A 609 31.59 -27.59 9.29
CA GLY A 609 31.86 -27.86 7.86
C GLY A 609 32.47 -26.70 7.07
N VAL A 610 32.84 -25.59 7.72
CA VAL A 610 33.45 -24.44 7.02
C VAL A 610 34.86 -24.81 6.52
N PRO A 611 35.19 -24.59 5.24
CA PRO A 611 36.50 -24.94 4.68
C PRO A 611 37.67 -24.26 5.40
N GLU A 612 38.73 -25.04 5.65
CA GLU A 612 39.98 -24.62 6.31
C GLU A 612 40.58 -23.36 5.66
N GLU A 613 40.50 -23.25 4.34
CA GLU A 613 41.03 -22.13 3.53
C GLU A 613 40.25 -20.82 3.70
N GLU A 614 39.01 -20.86 4.17
CA GLU A 614 38.27 -19.66 4.57
C GLU A 614 38.55 -19.31 6.03
N ILE A 615 38.59 -20.32 6.91
CA ILE A 615 38.92 -20.17 8.35
C ILE A 615 40.31 -19.52 8.56
N LYS A 616 41.26 -19.75 7.65
CA LYS A 616 42.58 -19.09 7.67
C LYS A 616 42.54 -17.60 7.33
N LYS A 617 41.65 -17.17 6.43
CA LYS A 617 41.56 -15.78 5.91
C LYS A 617 40.81 -14.83 6.85
N LEU A 618 40.02 -15.38 7.78
CA LEU A 618 39.18 -14.61 8.70
C LEU A 618 39.97 -14.08 9.90
N SER A 619 39.78 -12.80 10.22
CA SER A 619 40.27 -12.20 11.46
C SER A 619 39.56 -12.79 12.70
N ARG A 620 40.12 -12.59 13.91
CA ARG A 620 39.49 -13.08 15.17
C ARG A 620 38.03 -12.61 15.32
N TRP A 621 37.73 -11.39 14.93
CA TRP A 621 36.37 -10.84 15.01
C TRP A 621 35.43 -11.48 14.00
N GLU A 622 35.91 -11.74 12.79
CA GLU A 622 35.12 -12.41 11.75
C GLU A 622 34.89 -13.88 12.06
N VAL A 623 35.89 -14.61 12.58
CA VAL A 623 35.72 -15.99 13.08
C VAL A 623 34.62 -16.02 14.17
N ILE A 624 34.63 -15.08 15.11
CA ILE A 624 33.61 -14.97 16.16
C ILE A 624 32.23 -14.60 15.60
N ASP A 625 32.17 -13.78 14.55
CA ASP A 625 30.91 -13.40 13.90
C ASP A 625 30.30 -14.55 13.08
N VAL A 626 31.13 -15.26 12.30
CA VAL A 626 30.75 -16.48 11.56
C VAL A 626 30.22 -17.53 12.53
N VAL A 627 30.93 -17.84 13.64
CA VAL A 627 30.45 -18.78 14.67
C VAL A 627 29.09 -18.37 15.23
N ARG A 628 28.87 -17.06 15.45
CA ARG A 628 27.61 -16.53 15.99
C ARG A 628 26.45 -16.67 15.02
N THR A 629 26.66 -16.36 13.74
CA THR A 629 25.65 -16.48 12.68
C THR A 629 25.26 -17.94 12.52
N LEU A 630 26.23 -18.83 12.32
CA LEU A 630 26.05 -20.26 12.13
C LEU A 630 25.39 -20.95 13.35
N SER A 631 25.78 -20.55 14.58
CA SER A 631 25.12 -21.05 15.80
C SER A 631 23.68 -20.54 15.96
N THR A 632 23.37 -19.33 15.49
CA THR A 632 22.00 -18.78 15.52
C THR A 632 21.12 -19.47 14.48
N GLU A 633 21.69 -19.85 13.35
CA GLU A 633 21.01 -20.53 12.24
C GLU A 633 20.75 -22.01 12.53
N LYS A 634 21.74 -22.76 13.01
CA LYS A 634 21.52 -24.14 13.49
C LYS A 634 20.54 -24.22 14.66
N ALA A 635 20.50 -23.19 15.52
CA ALA A 635 19.47 -23.06 16.55
C ALA A 635 18.07 -22.78 15.97
N LYS A 636 17.95 -22.07 14.84
CA LYS A 636 16.67 -21.92 14.10
C LYS A 636 16.26 -23.22 13.39
N ALA A 637 17.22 -24.03 12.95
CA ALA A 637 16.99 -25.32 12.29
C ALA A 637 16.66 -26.48 13.25
N GLY A 638 16.58 -26.23 14.56
CA GLY A 638 16.16 -27.24 15.55
C GLY A 638 17.22 -28.27 15.95
N GLU A 639 18.50 -28.11 15.57
CA GLU A 639 19.55 -29.04 15.98
C GLU A 639 19.84 -28.95 17.49
N GLU A 640 19.59 -30.03 18.22
CA GLU A 640 19.86 -30.10 19.66
C GLU A 640 21.37 -30.01 19.98
N GLY A 641 21.68 -29.30 21.07
CA GLY A 641 23.03 -29.22 21.64
C GLY A 641 23.88 -27.98 21.29
N MET A 642 23.48 -27.14 20.33
CA MET A 642 24.29 -25.95 19.90
C MET A 642 23.67 -24.57 20.15
N THR A 643 22.60 -24.48 20.96
CA THR A 643 21.94 -23.20 21.33
C THR A 643 22.73 -22.33 22.33
N LYS A 644 23.98 -22.68 22.66
CA LYS A 644 24.81 -21.96 23.66
C LYS A 644 25.31 -20.61 23.14
N PHE A 645 25.58 -20.48 21.83
CA PHE A 645 26.16 -19.27 21.23
C PHE A 645 25.20 -18.49 20.30
N SER A 646 23.98 -18.99 20.11
CA SER A 646 22.93 -18.30 19.36
C SER A 646 22.52 -17.00 20.07
N ARG A 647 22.31 -15.93 19.30
CA ARG A 647 21.49 -14.81 19.80
C ARG A 647 20.02 -15.25 19.77
N GLY A 648 19.27 -14.95 20.83
CA GLY A 648 17.85 -15.30 20.94
C GLY A 648 17.01 -14.76 19.78
N ASN A 649 15.80 -15.31 19.61
CA ASN A 649 15.03 -15.36 18.36
C ASN A 649 14.41 -14.00 17.90
N ARG A 650 15.23 -12.95 17.83
CA ARG A 650 14.86 -11.63 17.31
C ARG A 650 15.17 -11.56 15.83
N PHE A 651 14.15 -11.77 15.02
CA PHE A 651 14.22 -11.56 13.58
C PHE A 651 14.71 -10.14 13.22
N SER A 652 15.50 -10.04 12.16
CA SER A 652 15.86 -8.74 11.60
C SER A 652 14.63 -8.08 10.98
N ILE A 653 14.59 -6.74 10.91
CA ILE A 653 13.53 -6.02 10.19
C ILE A 653 13.49 -6.44 8.71
N ALA A 654 14.67 -6.71 8.11
CA ALA A 654 14.76 -7.24 6.75
C ALA A 654 14.14 -8.64 6.62
N GLU A 655 14.50 -9.57 7.51
CA GLU A 655 13.98 -10.95 7.54
C GLU A 655 12.46 -10.98 7.79
N HIS A 656 11.94 -10.04 8.59
CA HIS A 656 10.50 -9.87 8.82
C HIS A 656 9.76 -9.39 7.56
N GLN A 657 10.33 -8.43 6.82
CA GLN A 657 9.77 -7.95 5.55
C GLN A 657 9.89 -8.97 4.42
N GLU A 658 10.93 -9.80 4.43
CA GLU A 658 11.16 -10.90 3.50
C GLU A 658 10.09 -11.98 3.67
N ARG A 659 9.91 -12.52 4.88
CA ARG A 659 8.84 -13.47 5.21
C ARG A 659 7.44 -12.94 4.87
N TYR A 660 7.18 -11.66 5.14
CA TYR A 660 5.92 -11.02 4.77
C TYR A 660 5.69 -11.03 3.24
N LYS A 661 6.75 -10.84 2.43
CA LYS A 661 6.65 -10.94 0.97
C LYS A 661 6.53 -12.38 0.48
N GLU A 662 7.24 -13.32 1.10
CA GLU A 662 7.12 -14.75 0.80
C GLU A 662 5.69 -15.25 1.02
N GLU A 663 5.08 -14.91 2.15
CA GLU A 663 3.70 -15.31 2.47
C GLU A 663 2.68 -14.57 1.59
N CYS A 664 2.91 -13.28 1.28
CA CYS A 664 2.12 -12.55 0.27
C CYS A 664 2.13 -13.27 -1.08
N GLN A 665 3.31 -13.76 -1.51
CA GLN A 665 3.48 -14.48 -2.76
C GLN A 665 2.80 -15.85 -2.71
N ARG A 666 2.97 -16.60 -1.61
CA ARG A 666 2.38 -17.93 -1.42
C ARG A 666 0.87 -17.91 -1.54
N ILE A 667 0.19 -16.99 -0.83
CA ILE A 667 -1.28 -16.85 -0.90
C ILE A 667 -1.72 -16.36 -2.28
N PHE A 668 -1.00 -15.40 -2.88
CA PHE A 668 -1.32 -14.91 -4.22
C PHE A 668 -1.26 -16.04 -5.28
N ASP A 669 -0.19 -16.82 -5.30
CA ASP A 669 -0.01 -17.94 -6.24
C ASP A 669 -0.90 -19.16 -5.91
N LEU A 670 -1.44 -19.25 -4.69
CA LEU A 670 -2.49 -20.20 -4.31
C LEU A 670 -3.84 -19.77 -4.88
N GLN A 671 -4.29 -18.55 -4.54
CA GLN A 671 -5.55 -17.98 -5.03
C GLN A 671 -5.63 -17.97 -6.56
N ASN A 672 -4.56 -17.55 -7.24
CA ASN A 672 -4.49 -17.57 -8.70
C ASN A 672 -4.65 -18.98 -9.29
N ARG A 673 -4.12 -20.02 -8.63
CA ARG A 673 -4.15 -21.40 -9.12
C ARG A 673 -5.52 -22.04 -8.92
N VAL A 674 -6.11 -21.85 -7.74
CA VAL A 674 -7.41 -22.43 -7.39
C VAL A 674 -8.52 -21.79 -8.21
N LEU A 675 -8.62 -20.46 -8.22
CA LEU A 675 -9.71 -19.75 -8.91
C LEU A 675 -9.61 -19.77 -10.45
N SER A 676 -8.48 -20.19 -11.03
CA SER A 676 -8.35 -20.47 -12.47
C SER A 676 -8.39 -21.95 -12.84
N SER A 677 -8.57 -22.85 -11.86
CA SER A 677 -8.69 -24.28 -12.11
C SER A 677 -10.05 -24.62 -12.73
N TYR A 678 -10.05 -25.55 -13.68
CA TYR A 678 -11.26 -26.16 -14.25
C TYR A 678 -11.51 -27.57 -13.66
N GLU A 679 -10.90 -27.86 -12.52
CA GLU A 679 -11.05 -29.13 -11.82
C GLU A 679 -12.50 -29.30 -11.34
N VAL A 680 -13.10 -30.44 -11.67
CA VAL A 680 -14.44 -30.80 -11.20
C VAL A 680 -14.30 -31.42 -9.82
N LEU A 681 -14.59 -30.63 -8.79
CA LEU A 681 -14.58 -31.06 -7.40
C LEU A 681 -15.75 -32.00 -7.12
N SER A 682 -15.58 -32.89 -6.14
CA SER A 682 -16.69 -33.67 -5.56
C SER A 682 -17.59 -32.74 -4.76
N THR A 683 -18.91 -32.98 -4.81
CA THR A 683 -19.83 -32.40 -3.83
C THR A 683 -19.46 -32.92 -2.45
N ASP A 684 -19.38 -32.01 -1.48
CA ASP A 684 -19.26 -32.36 -0.07
C ASP A 684 -20.58 -32.97 0.41
N GLU A 685 -20.68 -34.30 0.36
CA GLU A 685 -21.73 -35.05 1.02
C GLU A 685 -21.41 -35.10 2.52
N GLY A 686 -21.71 -33.98 3.19
CA GLY A 686 -21.41 -33.75 4.60
C GLY A 686 -22.16 -34.68 5.56
N GLU A 687 -21.79 -35.96 5.58
CA GLU A 687 -21.91 -36.79 6.76
C GLU A 687 -21.04 -36.16 7.86
N SER A 688 -21.67 -35.30 8.65
CA SER A 688 -21.23 -34.92 9.99
C SER A 688 -21.36 -36.17 10.90
N SER A 689 -20.52 -37.17 10.63
CA SER A 689 -20.44 -38.44 11.34
C SER A 689 -19.19 -38.46 12.22
N ASP A 690 -19.30 -37.92 13.42
CA ASP A 690 -18.46 -38.24 14.60
C ASP A 690 -16.92 -38.22 14.46
N GLU A 691 -16.31 -37.65 13.40
CA GLU A 691 -14.84 -37.51 13.31
C GLU A 691 -14.25 -36.51 14.33
N ASP A 692 -15.09 -35.63 14.90
CA ASP A 692 -14.76 -34.83 16.09
C ASP A 692 -14.38 -35.72 17.30
N SER A 693 -14.76 -37.01 17.32
CA SER A 693 -14.37 -37.94 18.37
C SER A 693 -12.90 -38.40 18.29
N SER A 694 -12.33 -38.54 17.08
CA SER A 694 -10.91 -38.86 16.90
C SER A 694 -9.99 -37.72 17.32
N ASP A 695 -10.33 -36.48 16.95
CA ASP A 695 -9.55 -35.31 17.33
C ASP A 695 -9.64 -35.03 18.84
N ILE A 696 -10.80 -35.27 19.46
CA ILE A 696 -10.94 -35.23 20.93
C ILE A 696 -10.16 -36.36 21.61
N GLU A 697 -10.14 -37.58 21.07
CA GLU A 697 -9.31 -38.66 21.62
C GLU A 697 -7.80 -38.41 21.43
N GLU A 698 -7.37 -37.84 20.31
CA GLU A 698 -5.96 -37.51 20.07
C GLU A 698 -5.52 -36.31 20.91
N MET A 699 -6.35 -35.28 21.04
CA MET A 699 -6.10 -34.18 21.97
C MET A 699 -6.09 -34.68 23.42
N GLY A 700 -6.98 -35.61 23.78
CA GLY A 700 -7.01 -36.31 25.06
C GLY A 700 -5.71 -37.08 25.34
N LYS A 701 -5.27 -37.93 24.40
CA LYS A 701 -4.01 -38.68 24.48
C LYS A 701 -2.78 -37.77 24.52
N ASN A 702 -2.79 -36.64 23.82
CA ASN A 702 -1.72 -35.65 23.87
C ASN A 702 -1.67 -34.92 25.22
N ILE A 703 -2.83 -34.56 25.79
CA ILE A 703 -2.92 -34.00 27.15
C ILE A 703 -2.48 -35.05 28.20
N GLU A 704 -2.91 -36.30 28.07
CA GLU A 704 -2.54 -37.40 28.96
C GLU A 704 -1.03 -37.71 28.89
N ASN A 705 -0.45 -37.78 27.70
CA ASN A 705 1.01 -37.90 27.50
C ASN A 705 1.77 -36.70 28.10
N MET A 706 1.24 -35.49 27.98
CA MET A 706 1.86 -34.28 28.53
C MET A 706 1.73 -34.20 30.06
N LEU A 707 0.71 -34.83 30.65
CA LEU A 707 0.54 -35.00 32.10
C LEU A 707 1.42 -36.15 32.65
N ALA A 708 1.46 -37.29 31.96
CA ALA A 708 2.29 -38.44 32.32
C ALA A 708 3.80 -38.11 32.29
N ASN A 709 4.24 -37.29 31.32
CA ASN A 709 5.61 -36.79 31.25
C ASN A 709 5.94 -35.72 32.31
N LYS A 710 4.94 -35.20 33.05
CA LYS A 710 5.15 -34.37 34.25
C LYS A 710 5.15 -35.23 35.52
N LYS A 711 6.08 -36.20 35.61
CA LYS A 711 6.53 -36.69 36.92
C LYS A 711 7.02 -35.48 37.73
N THR A 712 6.27 -35.10 38.76
CA THR A 712 6.64 -34.00 39.63
C THR A 712 7.97 -34.32 40.33
N SER A 713 8.82 -33.31 40.53
CA SER A 713 10.15 -33.48 41.15
C SER A 713 10.09 -34.22 42.50
N THR A 714 8.97 -34.07 43.21
CA THR A 714 8.63 -34.76 44.47
C THR A 714 8.48 -36.28 44.37
N GLN A 715 8.10 -36.84 43.21
CA GLN A 715 8.07 -38.30 43.02
C GLN A 715 9.46 -38.87 42.74
N LEU A 716 10.31 -38.13 42.02
CA LEU A 716 11.70 -38.54 41.73
C LEU A 716 12.63 -38.54 42.96
N SER A 717 12.25 -37.87 44.06
CA SER A 717 13.00 -37.86 45.32
C SER A 717 12.67 -39.02 46.29
N LEU A 718 11.67 -39.84 45.99
CA LEU A 718 11.23 -40.97 46.83
C LEU A 718 11.61 -42.35 46.25
N GLU A 719 12.25 -42.38 45.09
CA GLU A 719 12.63 -43.60 44.35
C GLU A 719 14.16 -43.83 44.36
N LYS A 720 14.83 -43.44 45.47
CA LYS A 720 16.25 -43.68 45.76
C LYS A 720 16.46 -44.19 47.19
#